data_AF-A0A0S8C0U2-F1
#
_entry.id   AF-A0A0S8C0U2-F1
#
_cell.length_a   1.000
_cell.length_b   1.000
_cell.length_c   1.000
_cell.angle_alpha   90.00
_cell.angle_beta   90.00
_cell.angle_gamma   90.00
#
_symmetry.space_group_name_H-M   'P 1'
#
loop_
_entity.id
_entity.type
_entity.pdbx_description
1 polymer ?
#
loop_
_entity_poly.entity_id
_entity_poly.type
_entity_poly.pdbx_seq_one_letter_code
_entity_poly.pdbx_strand_id
1 'polypeptide(L)'
;MILEAATADAMTAWKRLHEGKRPVIYIGSATCGLAAGAAALIDEIRRDLRRLKLKAEIIQVGCIGMCFAEPLVDIEVPGSPRVCYAGVTKETVRTILREHLVKGTPPAGLALGTIGEERIAGIPRLFDHPFLSQQVRIALRNCGLIDPARVDHYLSRSGYEGLRRALAMNSDAVIDEVMRSGLRGRGGGGFPTGQKWKFCRAAPGTDKYLICNADEGDPGAFMDRAVLEGDPHAVLEGMCIAAYAIGANHGYIYIRAEYPLAIERLRGAIAQMRALGLLGENILGSGFSFDLIIKEGAGAFVCGEETALIASIEGSRGMPKARPPFPAVRGLFGMPTNINNVETFANLPAILREGADWYAAYGTEKSRGTKTFAITGKVKHPGLIEVPMGMALRDVVFSVGGGIAGGRKFKAAQTGGPSGGCIPASMMHLPIDYESLANAGSIMGSGGLVVMDETTCMVDLARYFVSFTERESCGKCAPCRLGTRQMRMLLEDICEGRGTEQSLAQLEALGVAVGKGSLCGLGQTAPNPVLTTLKYFRDEYLVHVREKRCPAGVCQPLFVATCSNGCPSEVDIPAYLSLVAEGRSEEALLSHMERNPFPSVCARVCPHPCESRCRRETVDAPVAIRAVKRFMVDSSPRVNVPVMERPPEERRRTAVVGAGPAGLTAAYFLRRLGHDVTVYEAMAEPGGMLRYGIPSYRLPREELERDIKRITDLGVKIVCKASVGKKLSIARLRKEYDAVFVGSGAWSDVTLGVPGEEARGVASGIEFLKKVELGAMPKLTGDAVVVGGGNTAIDAARSALRLGAKRVTVVYRRTREEMPVHPEEIEEALEEGVRFEFLVAPVEVVKDGRGGAAALKLQRMRLGAFDDSGRRRPIPVENDFIEIAAANIIRAIGQKPVVPDGGPPVSKRGTVNVDRFSLATQDAGVYAGGDVVLGPATAVEAIAHGRRAAEAIERYLHPGKHVHFPWNAPRALDTAFDPAAPTSALARREPRKIIPIKRRESFDEVELTLSAREARAEAGRCLRCDFGKTIVSREEE
;
A
#
# COMPACT_ATOMS: atom_id res chain seq x y z
N MET A 1 52.04 -10.82 -11.32
CA MET A 1 52.68 -11.84 -10.47
C MET A 1 51.98 -12.04 -9.12
N ILE A 2 51.99 -11.10 -8.16
CA ILE A 2 51.38 -11.33 -6.82
C ILE A 2 49.86 -11.55 -6.88
N LEU A 3 49.11 -10.65 -7.54
CA LEU A 3 47.65 -10.78 -7.69
C LEU A 3 47.25 -12.04 -8.46
N GLU A 4 47.95 -12.37 -9.54
CA GLU A 4 47.67 -13.57 -10.36
C GLU A 4 47.85 -14.86 -9.55
N ALA A 5 48.91 -14.95 -8.74
CA ALA A 5 49.14 -16.07 -7.84
C ALA A 5 48.03 -16.15 -6.78
N ALA A 6 47.70 -15.04 -6.13
CA ALA A 6 46.61 -15.00 -5.14
C ALA A 6 45.25 -15.38 -5.75
N THR A 7 44.96 -14.95 -6.97
CA THR A 7 43.73 -15.34 -7.70
C THR A 7 43.73 -16.83 -8.02
N ALA A 8 44.85 -17.41 -8.44
CA ALA A 8 44.96 -18.85 -8.71
C ALA A 8 44.75 -19.69 -7.44
N ASP A 9 45.33 -19.26 -6.32
CA ASP A 9 45.14 -19.89 -5.01
C ASP A 9 43.69 -19.78 -4.54
N ALA A 10 43.10 -18.59 -4.67
CA ALA A 10 41.69 -18.34 -4.35
C ALA A 10 40.75 -19.22 -5.16
N MET A 11 40.95 -19.32 -6.48
CA MET A 11 40.17 -20.19 -7.37
C MET A 11 40.30 -21.66 -6.98
N THR A 12 41.49 -22.09 -6.55
CA THR A 12 41.73 -23.46 -6.06
C THR A 12 40.97 -23.72 -4.76
N ALA A 13 41.01 -22.78 -3.81
CA ALA A 13 40.26 -22.86 -2.56
C ALA A 13 38.74 -22.85 -2.80
N TRP A 14 38.27 -22.03 -3.74
CA TRP A 14 36.87 -21.93 -4.13
C TRP A 14 36.34 -23.23 -4.75
N LYS A 15 37.10 -23.83 -5.68
CA LYS A 15 36.78 -25.15 -6.22
C LYS A 15 36.73 -26.20 -5.12
N ARG A 16 37.72 -26.22 -4.21
CA ARG A 16 37.73 -27.17 -3.08
C ARG A 16 36.52 -27.01 -2.16
N LEU A 17 35.98 -25.80 -2.02
CA LEU A 17 34.79 -25.53 -1.21
C LEU A 17 33.54 -26.15 -1.84
N HIS A 18 33.32 -25.97 -3.14
CA HIS A 18 32.09 -26.40 -3.84
C HIS A 18 32.16 -27.83 -4.37
N GLU A 19 33.33 -28.28 -4.82
CA GLU A 19 33.59 -29.64 -5.34
C GLU A 19 34.16 -30.58 -4.25
N GLY A 20 34.28 -30.09 -3.02
CA GLY A 20 34.82 -30.84 -1.89
C GLY A 20 33.93 -31.99 -1.43
N LYS A 21 34.44 -32.80 -0.48
CA LYS A 21 33.68 -33.93 0.10
C LYS A 21 32.79 -33.53 1.29
N ARG A 22 32.79 -32.27 1.71
CA ARG A 22 32.06 -31.79 2.90
C ARG A 22 30.90 -30.89 2.46
N PRO A 23 29.72 -31.02 3.07
CA PRO A 23 28.66 -30.05 2.88
C PRO A 23 29.07 -28.66 3.37
N VAL A 24 28.52 -27.64 2.72
CA VAL A 24 28.69 -26.23 3.08
C VAL A 24 27.34 -25.67 3.48
N ILE A 25 27.29 -24.99 4.63
CA ILE A 25 26.09 -24.34 5.16
C ILE A 25 26.33 -22.84 5.13
N TYR A 26 25.59 -22.13 4.31
CA TYR A 26 25.63 -20.68 4.23
C TYR A 26 24.52 -20.10 5.10
N ILE A 27 24.82 -19.06 5.87
CA ILE A 27 23.85 -18.44 6.78
C ILE A 27 23.85 -16.94 6.54
N GLY A 28 22.67 -16.38 6.22
CA GLY A 28 22.47 -14.95 6.10
C GLY A 28 22.76 -14.26 7.43
N SER A 29 23.89 -13.55 7.51
CA SER A 29 24.40 -12.97 8.77
C SER A 29 24.78 -11.50 8.62
N ALA A 30 24.24 -10.83 7.60
CA ALA A 30 24.16 -9.37 7.61
C ALA A 30 23.21 -8.89 8.72
N THR A 31 23.16 -7.58 8.98
CA THR A 31 22.36 -7.00 10.07
C THR A 31 20.89 -7.46 10.06
N CYS A 32 20.27 -7.65 8.89
CA CYS A 32 18.89 -8.17 8.78
C CYS A 32 18.75 -9.62 9.28
N GLY A 33 19.66 -10.52 8.88
CA GLY A 33 19.67 -11.90 9.34
C GLY A 33 20.00 -12.01 10.82
N LEU A 34 20.94 -11.20 11.32
CA LEU A 34 21.27 -11.13 12.75
C LEU A 34 20.07 -10.66 13.58
N ALA A 35 19.38 -9.60 13.12
CA ALA A 35 18.17 -9.11 13.77
C ALA A 35 17.02 -10.14 13.76
N ALA A 36 16.95 -10.98 12.73
CA ALA A 36 15.99 -12.09 12.63
C ALA A 36 16.38 -13.34 13.46
N GLY A 37 17.58 -13.36 14.08
CA GLY A 37 18.02 -14.43 14.97
C GLY A 37 19.13 -15.35 14.44
N ALA A 38 19.81 -14.98 13.34
CA ALA A 38 20.86 -15.81 12.73
C ALA A 38 22.01 -16.16 13.68
N ALA A 39 22.40 -15.28 14.61
CA ALA A 39 23.47 -15.56 15.58
C ALA A 39 23.16 -16.79 16.45
N ALA A 40 21.95 -16.84 17.02
CA ALA A 40 21.50 -17.98 17.82
C ALA A 40 21.37 -19.25 16.97
N LEU A 41 21.02 -19.10 15.69
CA LEU A 41 20.89 -20.21 14.75
C LEU A 41 22.24 -20.82 14.38
N ILE A 42 23.28 -20.01 14.16
CA ILE A 42 24.65 -20.47 13.90
C ILE A 42 25.14 -21.37 15.03
N ASP A 43 24.94 -20.95 16.28
CA ASP A 43 25.36 -21.73 17.45
C ASP A 43 24.58 -23.04 17.58
N GLU A 44 23.29 -23.03 17.25
CA GLU A 44 22.47 -24.24 17.26
C GLU A 44 22.91 -25.22 16.16
N ILE A 45 23.15 -24.74 14.94
CA ILE A 45 23.68 -25.57 13.84
C ILE A 45 25.00 -26.22 14.26
N ARG A 46 25.92 -25.48 14.89
CA ARG A 46 27.18 -26.03 15.40
C ARG A 46 26.96 -27.13 16.44
N ARG A 47 25.98 -26.99 17.33
CA ARG A 47 25.63 -28.03 18.32
C ARG A 47 25.02 -29.25 17.63
N ASP A 48 24.10 -29.06 16.71
CA ASP A 48 23.44 -30.15 15.99
C ASP A 48 24.42 -30.93 15.12
N LEU A 49 25.34 -30.28 14.42
CA LEU A 49 26.40 -30.95 13.67
C LEU A 49 27.27 -31.83 14.58
N ARG A 50 27.64 -31.34 15.77
CA ARG A 50 28.37 -32.15 16.76
C ARG A 50 27.56 -33.35 17.23
N ARG A 51 26.27 -33.15 17.53
CA ARG A 51 25.35 -34.23 17.96
C ARG A 51 25.19 -35.30 16.89
N LEU A 52 25.06 -34.88 15.63
CA LEU A 52 24.91 -35.75 14.47
C LEU A 52 26.25 -36.34 13.99
N LYS A 53 27.38 -35.94 14.59
CA LYS A 53 28.74 -36.32 14.17
C LYS A 53 29.03 -36.01 12.70
N LEU A 54 28.42 -34.95 12.17
CA LEU A 54 28.60 -34.48 10.81
C LEU A 54 29.69 -33.41 10.76
N LYS A 55 30.49 -33.42 9.69
CA LYS A 55 31.46 -32.36 9.39
C LYS A 55 30.93 -31.54 8.22
N ALA A 56 30.58 -30.29 8.49
CA ALA A 56 30.19 -29.31 7.47
C ALA A 56 30.97 -28.01 7.67
N GLU A 57 31.22 -27.28 6.58
CA GLU A 57 31.76 -25.93 6.62
C GLU A 57 30.62 -24.93 6.83
N ILE A 58 30.80 -23.95 7.70
CA ILE A 58 29.79 -22.91 7.94
C ILE A 58 30.33 -21.59 7.43
N ILE A 59 29.60 -20.98 6.51
CA ILE A 59 29.93 -19.71 5.90
C ILE A 59 28.87 -18.68 6.26
N GLN A 60 29.32 -17.54 6.75
CA GLN A 60 28.49 -16.40 7.06
C GLN A 60 28.45 -15.48 5.85
N VAL A 61 27.29 -15.30 5.22
CA VAL A 61 27.12 -14.51 3.99
C VAL A 61 26.39 -13.20 4.26
N GLY A 62 26.56 -12.24 3.35
CA GLY A 62 25.82 -10.98 3.37
C GLY A 62 24.32 -11.13 3.09
N CYS A 63 23.59 -10.01 3.05
CA CYS A 63 22.18 -9.99 2.71
C CYS A 63 21.96 -10.26 1.21
N ILE A 64 21.19 -11.28 0.84
CA ILE A 64 20.81 -11.51 -0.57
C ILE A 64 19.71 -10.53 -1.04
N GLY A 65 19.06 -9.82 -0.12
CA GLY A 65 18.02 -8.83 -0.37
C GLY A 65 16.60 -9.28 -0.03
N MET A 66 16.37 -10.59 0.18
CA MET A 66 15.08 -11.14 0.59
C MET A 66 14.85 -11.01 2.11
N CYS A 67 14.91 -9.78 2.64
CA CYS A 67 14.84 -9.52 4.08
C CYS A 67 13.57 -10.08 4.75
N PHE A 68 12.45 -10.14 4.02
CA PHE A 68 11.19 -10.72 4.49
C PHE A 68 11.26 -12.24 4.75
N ALA A 69 12.28 -12.93 4.24
CA ALA A 69 12.46 -14.36 4.35
C ALA A 69 13.55 -14.77 5.36
N GLU A 70 14.21 -13.80 6.00
CA GLU A 70 15.24 -14.06 7.01
C GLU A 70 14.67 -14.72 8.29
N PRO A 71 15.44 -15.57 9.00
CA PRO A 71 16.81 -16.01 8.68
C PRO A 71 16.86 -16.99 7.50
N LEU A 72 17.77 -16.73 6.55
CA LEU A 72 18.07 -17.60 5.43
C LEU A 72 19.21 -18.56 5.75
N VAL A 73 19.02 -19.84 5.42
CA VAL A 73 20.06 -20.88 5.49
C VAL A 73 20.11 -21.60 4.16
N ASP A 74 21.29 -21.69 3.57
CA ASP A 74 21.51 -22.50 2.38
C ASP A 74 22.36 -23.72 2.71
N ILE A 75 22.03 -24.85 2.11
CA ILE A 75 22.82 -26.07 2.22
C ILE A 75 23.25 -26.51 0.84
N GLU A 76 24.56 -26.66 0.68
CA GLU A 76 25.20 -27.23 -0.49
C GLU A 76 25.81 -28.57 -0.09
N VAL A 77 25.31 -29.63 -0.71
CA VAL A 77 25.84 -31.00 -0.54
C VAL A 77 26.64 -31.35 -1.78
N PRO A 78 27.82 -31.98 -1.66
CA PRO A 78 28.62 -32.35 -2.82
C PRO A 78 27.84 -33.15 -3.86
N GLY A 79 27.88 -32.70 -5.12
CA GLY A 79 27.14 -33.33 -6.22
C GLY A 79 25.64 -33.08 -6.20
N SER A 80 25.15 -32.10 -5.43
CA SER A 80 23.75 -31.67 -5.43
C SER A 80 23.65 -30.13 -5.47
N PRO A 81 22.56 -29.57 -6.03
CA PRO A 81 22.37 -28.13 -6.06
C PRO A 81 22.31 -27.51 -4.66
N ARG A 82 22.85 -26.29 -4.49
CA ARG A 82 22.68 -25.50 -3.26
C ARG A 82 21.20 -25.17 -3.07
N VAL A 83 20.62 -25.50 -1.91
CA VAL A 83 19.19 -25.27 -1.60
C VAL A 83 19.07 -24.20 -0.51
N CYS A 84 18.25 -23.18 -0.77
CA CYS A 84 17.95 -22.09 0.14
C CYS A 84 16.66 -22.34 0.94
N TYR A 85 16.69 -22.11 2.24
CA TYR A 85 15.57 -22.25 3.17
C TYR A 85 15.23 -20.91 3.83
N ALA A 86 13.94 -20.61 3.95
CA ALA A 86 13.41 -19.35 4.49
C ALA A 86 12.82 -19.50 5.90
N GLY A 87 12.86 -18.43 6.69
CA GLY A 87 12.22 -18.36 8.01
C GLY A 87 12.71 -19.45 8.96
N VAL A 88 14.01 -19.76 8.91
CA VAL A 88 14.56 -20.92 9.61
C VAL A 88 14.58 -20.69 11.12
N THR A 89 13.96 -21.59 11.87
CA THR A 89 13.92 -21.61 13.34
C THR A 89 14.81 -22.73 13.88
N LYS A 90 14.96 -22.80 15.21
CA LYS A 90 15.71 -23.87 15.87
C LYS A 90 15.08 -25.26 15.62
N GLU A 91 13.78 -25.31 15.44
CA GLU A 91 13.03 -26.54 15.18
C GLU A 91 13.17 -26.94 13.70
N THR A 92 12.95 -26.00 12.78
CA THR A 92 13.01 -26.30 11.35
C THR A 92 14.43 -26.59 10.89
N VAL A 93 15.46 -25.96 11.47
CA VAL A 93 16.86 -26.26 11.13
C VAL A 93 17.24 -27.69 11.47
N ARG A 94 16.77 -28.24 12.60
CA ARG A 94 16.99 -29.66 12.95
C ARG A 94 16.41 -30.61 11.92
N THR A 95 15.19 -30.30 11.45
CA THR A 95 14.55 -31.05 10.37
C THR A 95 15.34 -30.93 9.09
N ILE A 96 15.76 -29.73 8.71
CA ILE A 96 16.57 -29.49 7.50
C ILE A 96 17.88 -30.28 7.55
N LEU A 97 18.64 -30.22 8.65
CA LEU A 97 19.90 -30.95 8.80
C LEU A 97 19.67 -32.47 8.74
N ARG A 98 18.62 -32.98 9.36
CA ARG A 98 18.30 -34.42 9.31
C ARG A 98 17.88 -34.87 7.91
N GLU A 99 16.93 -34.21 7.27
CA GLU A 99 16.41 -34.64 5.97
C GLU A 99 17.44 -34.39 4.85
N HIS A 100 18.02 -33.19 4.79
CA HIS A 100 18.91 -32.81 3.72
C HIS A 100 20.33 -33.39 3.90
N LEU A 101 20.97 -33.23 5.06
CA LEU A 101 22.36 -33.70 5.24
C LEU A 101 22.47 -35.19 5.59
N VAL A 102 21.55 -35.75 6.39
CA VAL A 102 21.65 -37.16 6.79
C VAL A 102 20.99 -38.09 5.77
N LYS A 103 19.79 -37.75 5.29
CA LYS A 103 19.06 -38.61 4.32
C LYS A 103 19.29 -38.24 2.86
N GLY A 104 19.92 -37.11 2.57
CA GLY A 104 20.13 -36.64 1.19
C GLY A 104 18.87 -36.16 0.48
N THR A 105 17.77 -35.89 1.21
CA THR A 105 16.50 -35.45 0.62
C THR A 105 16.11 -34.07 1.16
N PRO A 106 16.25 -32.99 0.37
CA PRO A 106 15.84 -31.66 0.78
C PRO A 106 14.33 -31.61 1.11
N PRO A 107 13.91 -31.06 2.26
CA PRO A 107 12.50 -30.91 2.58
C PRO A 107 11.87 -29.81 1.71
N ALA A 108 11.25 -30.19 0.59
CA ALA A 108 10.74 -29.25 -0.42
C ALA A 108 9.74 -28.22 0.14
N GLY A 109 8.91 -28.60 1.10
CA GLY A 109 7.95 -27.68 1.74
C GLY A 109 8.57 -26.55 2.57
N LEU A 110 9.87 -26.64 2.91
CA LEU A 110 10.63 -25.60 3.60
C LEU A 110 11.59 -24.84 2.67
N ALA A 111 11.83 -25.36 1.46
CA ALA A 111 12.79 -24.81 0.53
C ALA A 111 12.19 -23.62 -0.23
N LEU A 112 12.93 -22.52 -0.26
CA LEU A 112 12.59 -21.34 -1.04
C LEU A 112 13.01 -21.50 -2.51
N GLY A 113 14.16 -22.14 -2.75
CA GLY A 113 14.61 -22.49 -4.09
C GLY A 113 16.05 -22.99 -4.17
N THR A 114 16.47 -23.49 -5.34
CA THR A 114 17.86 -23.85 -5.63
C THR A 114 18.68 -22.65 -6.13
N ILE A 115 19.95 -22.59 -5.77
CA ILE A 115 20.91 -21.58 -6.26
C ILE A 115 21.81 -22.26 -7.29
N GLY A 116 21.84 -21.71 -8.51
CA GLY A 116 22.51 -22.29 -9.67
C GLY A 116 21.54 -22.63 -10.80
N GLU A 117 22.03 -23.27 -11.87
CA GLU A 117 21.21 -23.65 -13.02
C GLU A 117 20.40 -24.93 -12.78
N GLU A 118 20.90 -25.80 -11.91
CA GLU A 118 20.33 -27.11 -11.63
C GLU A 118 19.04 -27.04 -10.81
N ARG A 119 18.12 -27.98 -11.08
CA ARG A 119 16.79 -28.05 -10.47
C ARG A 119 16.60 -29.34 -9.69
N ILE A 120 15.91 -29.25 -8.57
CA ILE A 120 15.45 -30.40 -7.77
C ILE A 120 13.93 -30.49 -7.95
N ALA A 121 13.39 -31.69 -8.17
CA ALA A 121 11.96 -31.89 -8.34
C ALA A 121 11.18 -31.34 -7.13
N GLY A 122 10.19 -30.48 -7.38
CA GLY A 122 9.39 -29.83 -6.34
C GLY A 122 10.04 -28.59 -5.70
N ILE A 123 11.25 -28.19 -6.11
CA ILE A 123 11.94 -26.99 -5.61
C ILE A 123 12.29 -26.09 -6.80
N PRO A 124 11.73 -24.87 -6.91
CA PRO A 124 12.04 -23.94 -8.00
C PRO A 124 13.46 -23.37 -7.87
N ARG A 125 13.99 -22.68 -8.89
CA ARG A 125 15.22 -21.90 -8.71
C ARG A 125 14.93 -20.64 -7.91
N LEU A 126 15.84 -20.28 -7.01
CA LEU A 126 15.71 -19.09 -6.17
C LEU A 126 15.57 -17.82 -7.02
N PHE A 127 16.39 -17.68 -8.07
CA PHE A 127 16.36 -16.52 -8.97
C PHE A 127 15.16 -16.52 -9.94
N ASP A 128 14.35 -17.58 -9.99
CA ASP A 128 13.05 -17.56 -10.68
C ASP A 128 11.96 -16.92 -9.80
N HIS A 129 12.21 -16.73 -8.50
CA HIS A 129 11.27 -16.06 -7.59
C HIS A 129 11.00 -14.61 -8.07
N PRO A 130 9.73 -14.14 -8.11
CA PRO A 130 9.37 -12.81 -8.63
C PRO A 130 10.16 -11.63 -8.03
N PHE A 131 10.56 -11.75 -6.76
CA PHE A 131 11.38 -10.76 -6.07
C PHE A 131 12.79 -10.60 -6.68
N LEU A 132 13.37 -11.68 -7.22
CA LEU A 132 14.74 -11.70 -7.74
C LEU A 132 14.80 -11.68 -9.28
N SER A 133 13.83 -12.28 -9.96
CA SER A 133 13.89 -12.55 -11.40
C SER A 133 13.92 -11.31 -12.30
N GLN A 134 13.44 -10.17 -11.80
CA GLN A 134 13.46 -8.90 -12.54
C GLN A 134 14.60 -7.97 -12.13
N GLN A 135 15.47 -8.42 -11.22
CA GLN A 135 16.62 -7.63 -10.79
C GLN A 135 17.79 -7.76 -11.76
N VAL A 136 18.55 -6.68 -11.92
CA VAL A 136 19.85 -6.68 -12.63
C VAL A 136 20.90 -6.34 -11.59
N ARG A 137 21.61 -7.35 -11.10
CA ARG A 137 22.49 -7.23 -9.93
C ARG A 137 23.93 -6.91 -10.32
N ILE A 138 24.27 -5.63 -10.39
CA ILE A 138 25.63 -5.15 -10.67
C ILE A 138 26.34 -4.80 -9.36
N ALA A 139 25.75 -3.92 -8.55
CA ALA A 139 26.27 -3.56 -7.24
C ALA A 139 26.08 -4.69 -6.20
N LEU A 140 24.98 -5.44 -6.30
CA LEU A 140 24.64 -6.53 -5.38
C LEU A 140 25.08 -7.93 -5.86
N ARG A 141 25.97 -8.00 -6.86
CA ARG A 141 26.36 -9.24 -7.58
C ARG A 141 26.89 -10.36 -6.69
N ASN A 142 27.52 -10.03 -5.56
CA ASN A 142 28.11 -10.99 -4.62
C ASN A 142 27.35 -11.10 -3.29
N CYS A 143 26.48 -10.14 -2.99
CA CYS A 143 25.75 -10.09 -1.72
C CYS A 143 24.87 -11.34 -1.54
N GLY A 144 25.07 -12.07 -0.43
CA GLY A 144 24.42 -13.36 -0.14
C GLY A 144 25.08 -14.59 -0.75
N LEU A 145 26.09 -14.42 -1.59
CA LEU A 145 26.76 -15.53 -2.30
C LEU A 145 28.18 -15.80 -1.79
N ILE A 146 28.87 -14.79 -1.25
CA ILE A 146 30.24 -14.89 -0.74
C ILE A 146 30.34 -14.68 0.78
N ASP A 147 31.46 -15.11 1.35
CA ASP A 147 31.88 -14.68 2.69
C ASP A 147 32.54 -13.30 2.59
N PRO A 148 31.93 -12.23 3.12
CA PRO A 148 32.47 -10.88 3.04
C PRO A 148 33.75 -10.69 3.89
N ALA A 149 34.11 -11.64 4.76
CA ALA A 149 35.38 -11.61 5.51
C ALA A 149 36.57 -12.18 4.72
N ARG A 150 36.37 -12.75 3.53
CA ARG A 150 37.42 -13.47 2.81
C ARG A 150 37.65 -12.91 1.42
N VAL A 151 38.78 -12.22 1.21
CA VAL A 151 39.21 -11.74 -0.10
C VAL A 151 39.27 -12.84 -1.16
N ASP A 152 39.61 -14.09 -0.78
CA ASP A 152 39.62 -15.24 -1.71
C ASP A 152 38.28 -15.41 -2.43
N HIS A 153 37.16 -15.19 -1.72
CA HIS A 153 35.83 -15.36 -2.31
C HIS A 153 35.55 -14.24 -3.34
N TYR A 154 36.06 -13.03 -3.10
CA TYR A 154 35.96 -11.92 -4.04
C TYR A 154 36.86 -12.13 -5.27
N LEU A 155 38.12 -12.55 -5.07
CA LEU A 155 39.06 -12.89 -6.14
C LEU A 155 38.51 -13.99 -7.05
N SER A 156 37.90 -15.02 -6.46
CA SER A 156 37.29 -16.14 -7.19
C SER A 156 36.09 -15.75 -8.05
N ARG A 157 35.60 -14.51 -7.90
CA ARG A 157 34.51 -13.93 -8.68
C ARG A 157 34.98 -12.72 -9.51
N SER A 158 36.21 -12.80 -10.01
CA SER A 158 36.85 -11.80 -10.85
C SER A 158 37.04 -10.45 -10.16
N GLY A 159 37.27 -10.47 -8.84
CA GLY A 159 37.63 -9.29 -8.06
C GLY A 159 39.00 -8.74 -8.47
N TYR A 160 39.17 -7.42 -8.44
CA TYR A 160 40.39 -6.68 -8.82
C TYR A 160 40.78 -6.70 -10.30
N GLU A 161 40.06 -7.42 -11.16
CA GLU A 161 40.25 -7.34 -12.61
C GLU A 161 39.93 -5.95 -13.18
N GLY A 162 38.94 -5.26 -12.60
CA GLY A 162 38.59 -3.88 -12.97
C GLY A 162 39.72 -2.92 -12.64
N LEU A 163 40.31 -3.06 -11.43
CA LEU A 163 41.50 -2.31 -11.04
C LEU A 163 42.70 -2.60 -11.93
N ARG A 164 42.95 -3.87 -12.24
CA ARG A 164 44.05 -4.27 -13.14
C ARG A 164 43.91 -3.64 -14.52
N ARG A 165 42.71 -3.64 -15.11
CA ARG A 165 42.45 -2.96 -16.39
C ARG A 165 42.63 -1.45 -16.27
N ALA A 166 42.14 -0.83 -15.19
CA ALA A 166 42.30 0.61 -14.98
C ALA A 166 43.78 1.03 -14.93
N LEU A 167 44.64 0.29 -14.23
CA LEU A 167 46.09 0.56 -14.16
C LEU A 167 46.82 0.31 -15.49
N ALA A 168 46.26 -0.51 -16.39
CA ALA A 168 46.78 -0.70 -17.74
C ALA A 168 46.36 0.43 -18.71
N MET A 169 45.41 1.27 -18.31
CA MET A 169 44.96 2.46 -19.04
C MET A 169 45.60 3.71 -18.43
N ASN A 170 45.72 4.80 -19.19
CA ASN A 170 46.04 6.10 -18.59
C ASN A 170 44.82 6.66 -17.83
N SER A 171 45.05 7.56 -16.87
CA SER A 171 44.00 8.12 -16.01
C SER A 171 42.86 8.79 -16.79
N ASP A 172 43.16 9.52 -17.87
CA ASP A 172 42.14 10.21 -18.67
C ASP A 172 41.24 9.21 -19.41
N ALA A 173 41.79 8.12 -19.94
CA ALA A 173 41.03 7.04 -20.55
C ALA A 173 40.10 6.35 -19.54
N VAL A 174 40.52 6.20 -18.28
CA VAL A 174 39.63 5.68 -17.21
C VAL A 174 38.48 6.65 -16.94
N ILE A 175 38.75 7.96 -16.89
CA ILE A 175 37.71 8.99 -16.72
C ILE A 175 36.73 8.96 -17.90
N ASP A 176 37.22 8.86 -19.13
CA ASP A 176 36.41 8.81 -20.34
C ASP A 176 35.55 7.53 -20.40
N GLU A 177 36.08 6.38 -20.00
CA GLU A 177 35.31 5.14 -19.90
C GLU A 177 34.16 5.29 -18.89
N VAL A 178 34.42 5.85 -17.70
CA VAL A 178 33.37 6.12 -16.70
C VAL A 178 32.37 7.16 -17.20
N MET A 179 32.81 8.16 -17.97
CA MET A 179 31.92 9.15 -18.57
C MET A 179 31.01 8.51 -19.62
N ARG A 180 31.56 7.67 -20.50
CA ARG A 180 30.80 6.91 -21.53
C ARG A 180 29.78 5.95 -20.92
N SER A 181 30.09 5.34 -19.78
CA SER A 181 29.14 4.47 -19.06
C SER A 181 27.86 5.22 -18.66
N GLY A 182 27.94 6.54 -18.50
CA GLY A 182 26.86 7.38 -18.00
C GLY A 182 26.57 7.20 -16.52
N LEU A 183 27.52 6.65 -15.74
CA LEU A 183 27.39 6.52 -14.28
C LEU A 183 27.17 7.89 -13.63
N ARG A 184 26.02 8.04 -12.98
CA ARG A 184 25.65 9.20 -12.17
C ARG A 184 25.77 8.85 -10.69
N GLY A 185 26.17 9.83 -9.87
CA GLY A 185 26.35 9.64 -8.43
C GLY A 185 25.09 9.09 -7.75
N ARG A 186 25.26 7.98 -7.03
CA ARG A 186 24.16 7.19 -6.46
C ARG A 186 23.64 7.67 -5.10
N GLY A 187 24.31 8.64 -4.47
CA GLY A 187 23.88 9.29 -3.23
C GLY A 187 22.73 10.31 -3.39
N GLY A 188 21.97 10.28 -4.49
CA GLY A 188 20.76 11.09 -4.67
C GLY A 188 20.80 12.15 -5.77
N GLY A 189 21.79 13.04 -5.75
CA GLY A 189 21.83 14.19 -6.68
C GLY A 189 22.08 13.84 -8.15
N GLY A 190 22.56 12.62 -8.45
CA GLY A 190 22.72 12.16 -9.83
C GLY A 190 23.70 12.99 -10.67
N PHE A 191 24.77 13.55 -10.09
CA PHE A 191 25.78 14.26 -10.87
C PHE A 191 26.63 13.27 -11.69
N PRO A 192 27.00 13.55 -12.96
CA PRO A 192 27.84 12.65 -13.76
C PRO A 192 29.21 12.40 -13.11
N THR A 193 29.51 11.13 -12.81
CA THR A 193 30.68 10.76 -12.00
C THR A 193 31.99 11.08 -12.71
N GLY A 194 32.13 10.70 -13.98
CA GLY A 194 33.32 11.00 -14.79
C GLY A 194 33.59 12.50 -14.91
N GLN A 195 32.54 13.32 -15.03
CA GLN A 195 32.69 14.79 -15.05
C GLN A 195 33.22 15.32 -13.72
N LYS A 196 32.74 14.78 -12.59
CA LYS A 196 33.23 15.16 -11.25
C LYS A 196 34.71 14.81 -11.11
N TRP A 197 35.13 13.66 -11.63
CA TRP A 197 36.52 13.23 -11.61
C TRP A 197 37.41 14.12 -12.49
N LYS A 198 36.94 14.46 -13.70
CA LYS A 198 37.64 15.38 -14.61
C LYS A 198 37.93 16.74 -13.96
N PHE A 199 36.96 17.31 -13.23
CA PHE A 199 37.18 18.56 -12.50
C PHE A 199 38.25 18.44 -11.41
N CYS A 200 38.21 17.38 -10.61
CA CYS A 200 39.19 17.15 -9.55
C CYS A 200 40.59 16.86 -10.13
N ARG A 201 40.67 16.11 -11.24
CA ARG A 201 41.92 15.81 -11.94
C ARG A 201 42.55 17.08 -12.55
N ALA A 202 41.73 17.97 -13.11
CA ALA A 202 42.19 19.22 -13.70
C ALA A 202 42.56 20.30 -12.66
N ALA A 203 42.10 20.18 -11.41
CA ALA A 203 42.43 21.14 -10.37
C ALA A 203 43.95 21.18 -10.08
N PRO A 204 44.53 22.37 -9.86
CA PRO A 204 45.96 22.54 -9.60
C PRO A 204 46.36 21.96 -8.25
N GLY A 205 47.62 21.52 -8.13
CA GLY A 205 48.17 20.87 -6.95
C GLY A 205 48.40 19.37 -7.16
N THR A 206 49.39 18.83 -6.44
CA THR A 206 49.76 17.41 -6.47
C THR A 206 48.95 16.58 -5.48
N ASP A 207 48.62 17.15 -4.32
CA ASP A 207 47.90 16.44 -3.27
C ASP A 207 46.39 16.49 -3.53
N LYS A 208 45.78 15.32 -3.71
CA LYS A 208 44.34 15.17 -3.94
C LYS A 208 43.77 14.10 -3.02
N TYR A 209 42.53 14.28 -2.62
CA TYR A 209 41.84 13.38 -1.70
C TYR A 209 40.62 12.74 -2.35
N LEU A 210 40.35 11.50 -1.96
CA LEU A 210 39.12 10.79 -2.28
C LEU A 210 38.32 10.51 -1.01
N ILE A 211 37.01 10.72 -1.03
CA ILE A 211 36.15 10.37 0.09
C ILE A 211 35.02 9.44 -0.39
N CYS A 212 34.86 8.32 0.30
CA CYS A 212 33.66 7.51 0.27
C CYS A 212 32.69 7.98 1.34
N ASN A 213 31.54 8.49 0.89
CA ASN A 213 30.43 8.87 1.74
C ASN A 213 29.55 7.63 1.98
N ALA A 214 29.68 7.05 3.17
CA ALA A 214 28.89 5.95 3.70
C ALA A 214 28.00 6.42 4.87
N ASP A 215 27.61 7.69 4.89
CA ASP A 215 26.68 8.27 5.87
C ASP A 215 25.22 8.11 5.39
N GLU A 216 24.79 6.85 5.24
CA GLU A 216 23.42 6.50 4.82
C GLU A 216 22.43 6.74 5.98
N GLY A 217 22.11 8.01 6.21
CA GLY A 217 21.24 8.46 7.31
C GLY A 217 19.74 8.40 7.00
N ASP A 218 19.34 8.15 5.75
CA ASP A 218 17.93 8.15 5.33
C ASP A 218 17.14 7.04 6.05
N PRO A 219 16.02 7.35 6.75
CA PRO A 219 15.18 6.33 7.36
C PRO A 219 14.67 5.33 6.32
N GLY A 220 14.85 4.04 6.60
CA GLY A 220 14.45 2.96 5.69
C GLY A 220 15.43 2.69 4.55
N ALA A 221 16.54 3.43 4.42
CA ALA A 221 17.64 3.13 3.52
C ALA A 221 18.67 2.19 4.20
N PHE A 222 19.16 1.20 3.46
CA PHE A 222 20.19 0.26 3.93
C PHE A 222 20.96 -0.38 2.76
N MET A 223 20.99 0.28 1.60
CA MET A 223 21.64 -0.21 0.38
C MET A 223 23.15 -0.16 0.54
N ASP A 224 23.68 0.98 0.99
CA ASP A 224 25.10 1.15 1.24
C ASP A 224 25.57 0.18 2.32
N ARG A 225 24.79 0.06 3.41
CA ARG A 225 25.04 -0.92 4.47
C ARG A 225 25.16 -2.33 3.92
N ALA A 226 24.20 -2.76 3.09
CA ALA A 226 24.16 -4.12 2.58
C ALA A 226 25.39 -4.44 1.70
N VAL A 227 25.85 -3.49 0.90
CA VAL A 227 27.07 -3.65 0.10
C VAL A 227 28.30 -3.69 1.00
N LEU A 228 28.42 -2.80 1.99
CA LEU A 228 29.58 -2.78 2.90
C LEU A 228 29.67 -4.04 3.76
N GLU A 229 28.53 -4.58 4.20
CA GLU A 229 28.47 -5.81 4.97
C GLU A 229 28.63 -7.07 4.11
N GLY A 230 28.19 -7.04 2.85
CA GLY A 230 28.10 -8.21 1.98
C GLY A 230 29.17 -8.32 0.88
N ASP A 231 29.78 -7.22 0.47
CA ASP A 231 30.83 -7.15 -0.55
C ASP A 231 31.72 -5.89 -0.38
N PRO A 232 32.44 -5.75 0.76
CA PRO A 232 33.26 -4.56 1.03
C PRO A 232 34.38 -4.35 0.00
N HIS A 233 34.92 -5.44 -0.56
CA HIS A 233 36.01 -5.37 -1.54
C HIS A 233 35.60 -4.69 -2.85
N ALA A 234 34.35 -4.83 -3.30
CA ALA A 234 33.84 -4.10 -4.46
C ALA A 234 33.91 -2.58 -4.29
N VAL A 235 33.61 -2.09 -3.09
CA VAL A 235 33.67 -0.65 -2.78
C VAL A 235 35.12 -0.18 -2.76
N LEU A 236 36.00 -0.93 -2.08
CA LEU A 236 37.42 -0.59 -1.96
C LEU A 236 38.15 -0.63 -3.30
N GLU A 237 37.86 -1.63 -4.15
CA GLU A 237 38.38 -1.69 -5.52
C GLU A 237 37.94 -0.46 -6.33
N GLY A 238 36.66 -0.10 -6.25
CA GLY A 238 36.13 1.10 -6.89
C GLY A 238 36.82 2.39 -6.41
N MET A 239 37.14 2.48 -5.11
CA MET A 239 37.91 3.61 -4.57
C MET A 239 39.34 3.65 -5.14
N CYS A 240 40.03 2.52 -5.24
CA CYS A 240 41.37 2.48 -5.86
C CYS A 240 41.34 2.91 -7.33
N ILE A 241 40.35 2.43 -8.11
CA ILE A 241 40.15 2.84 -9.51
C ILE A 241 39.95 4.36 -9.61
N ALA A 242 39.07 4.91 -8.77
CA ALA A 242 38.78 6.34 -8.76
C ALA A 242 40.00 7.17 -8.36
N ALA A 243 40.74 6.73 -7.33
CA ALA A 243 41.95 7.38 -6.84
C ALA A 243 43.04 7.44 -7.92
N TYR A 244 43.22 6.35 -8.67
CA TYR A 244 44.14 6.30 -9.82
C TYR A 244 43.72 7.29 -10.92
N ALA A 245 42.43 7.32 -11.26
CA ALA A 245 41.90 8.21 -12.29
C ALA A 245 42.07 9.71 -11.93
N ILE A 246 41.83 10.09 -10.67
CA ILE A 246 41.98 11.50 -10.24
C ILE A 246 43.42 11.87 -9.87
N GLY A 247 44.27 10.88 -9.57
CA GLY A 247 45.61 11.08 -9.02
C GLY A 247 45.59 11.46 -7.54
N ALA A 248 44.80 10.76 -6.73
CA ALA A 248 44.75 10.93 -5.28
C ALA A 248 45.59 9.84 -4.59
N ASN A 249 46.37 10.24 -3.59
CA ASN A 249 47.22 9.33 -2.81
C ASN A 249 46.61 8.97 -1.45
N HIS A 250 45.60 9.72 -0.99
CA HIS A 250 44.94 9.50 0.29
C HIS A 250 43.44 9.47 0.12
N GLY A 251 42.79 8.53 0.80
CA GLY A 251 41.35 8.44 0.82
C GLY A 251 40.76 8.23 2.21
N TYR A 252 39.53 8.68 2.39
CA TYR A 252 38.75 8.52 3.60
C TYR A 252 37.46 7.75 3.30
N ILE A 253 37.08 6.85 4.20
CA ILE A 253 35.74 6.28 4.23
C ILE A 253 35.04 6.90 5.44
N TYR A 254 34.13 7.83 5.18
CA TYR A 254 33.30 8.42 6.22
C TYR A 254 32.07 7.55 6.39
N ILE A 255 32.00 6.81 7.50
CA ILE A 255 30.96 5.83 7.78
C ILE A 255 30.27 6.14 9.10
N ARG A 256 28.95 6.07 9.10
CA ARG A 256 28.16 6.32 10.29
C ARG A 256 28.42 5.29 11.40
N ALA A 257 28.48 5.73 12.65
CA ALA A 257 28.76 4.85 13.80
C ALA A 257 27.67 3.81 14.05
N GLU A 258 26.46 4.01 13.53
CA GLU A 258 25.36 3.06 13.67
C GLU A 258 25.53 1.79 12.81
N TYR A 259 26.59 1.69 11.99
CA TYR A 259 26.92 0.51 11.16
C TYR A 259 28.16 -0.25 11.67
N PRO A 260 28.14 -0.82 12.90
CA PRO A 260 29.31 -1.46 13.50
C PRO A 260 29.82 -2.66 12.70
N LEU A 261 28.92 -3.47 12.14
CA LEU A 261 29.29 -4.64 11.33
C LEU A 261 29.99 -4.22 10.03
N ALA A 262 29.50 -3.19 9.34
CA ALA A 262 30.14 -2.67 8.14
C ALA A 262 31.56 -2.12 8.44
N ILE A 263 31.73 -1.43 9.57
CA ILE A 263 33.05 -0.95 10.01
C ILE A 263 34.01 -2.11 10.24
N GLU A 264 33.56 -3.17 10.92
CA GLU A 264 34.35 -4.39 11.15
C GLU A 264 34.79 -5.03 9.82
N ARG A 265 33.85 -5.21 8.89
CA ARG A 265 34.12 -5.80 7.56
C ARG A 265 35.10 -4.96 6.74
N LEU A 266 34.93 -3.64 6.74
CA LEU A 266 35.85 -2.73 6.06
C LEU A 266 37.27 -2.78 6.64
N ARG A 267 37.42 -2.80 7.97
CA ARG A 267 38.74 -2.92 8.61
C ARG A 267 39.45 -4.20 8.18
N GLY A 268 38.72 -5.33 8.18
CA GLY A 268 39.24 -6.61 7.71
C GLY A 268 39.64 -6.58 6.22
N ALA A 269 38.78 -6.06 5.36
CA ALA A 269 39.02 -5.98 3.92
C ALA A 269 40.21 -5.06 3.57
N ILE A 270 40.36 -3.91 4.25
CA ILE A 270 41.52 -3.02 4.09
C ILE A 270 42.82 -3.72 4.50
N ALA A 271 42.82 -4.45 5.62
CA ALA A 271 43.99 -5.21 6.05
C ALA A 271 44.39 -6.28 5.02
N GLN A 272 43.41 -6.98 4.45
CA GLN A 272 43.64 -7.97 3.38
C GLN A 272 44.18 -7.32 2.10
N MET A 273 43.68 -6.15 1.71
CA MET A 273 44.21 -5.41 0.55
C MET A 273 45.67 -4.99 0.74
N ARG A 274 46.03 -4.49 1.93
CA ARG A 274 47.43 -4.15 2.25
C ARG A 274 48.33 -5.39 2.19
N ALA A 275 47.88 -6.52 2.72
CA ALA A 275 48.64 -7.78 2.68
C ALA A 275 48.89 -8.28 1.25
N LEU A 276 47.97 -8.02 0.32
CA LEU A 276 48.09 -8.40 -1.09
C LEU A 276 48.79 -7.34 -1.97
N GLY A 277 49.24 -6.22 -1.40
CA GLY A 277 49.83 -5.12 -2.18
C GLY A 277 48.83 -4.41 -3.10
N LEU A 278 47.54 -4.47 -2.76
CA LEU A 278 46.43 -3.81 -3.48
C LEU A 278 46.08 -2.43 -2.90
N LEU A 279 46.74 -2.05 -1.80
CA LEU A 279 46.65 -0.75 -1.13
C LEU A 279 48.01 -0.44 -0.49
N GLY A 280 48.36 0.84 -0.40
CA GLY A 280 49.67 1.30 0.08
C GLY A 280 50.54 1.81 -1.06
N GLU A 281 51.84 1.51 -1.01
CA GLU A 281 52.82 1.99 -1.98
C GLU A 281 52.92 1.09 -3.21
N ASN A 282 53.10 1.71 -4.38
CA ASN A 282 53.38 1.04 -5.66
C ASN A 282 52.44 -0.14 -5.96
N ILE A 283 51.14 0.12 -5.91
CA ILE A 283 50.07 -0.86 -6.06
C ILE A 283 50.27 -1.64 -7.37
N LEU A 284 50.40 -2.96 -7.26
CA LEU A 284 50.65 -3.89 -8.37
C LEU A 284 51.88 -3.53 -9.25
N GLY A 285 52.84 -2.76 -8.73
CA GLY A 285 54.03 -2.34 -9.48
C GLY A 285 53.75 -1.23 -10.51
N SER A 286 52.62 -0.54 -10.40
CA SER A 286 52.17 0.48 -11.36
C SER A 286 52.81 1.86 -11.21
N GLY A 287 53.57 2.10 -10.13
CA GLY A 287 54.04 3.43 -9.73
C GLY A 287 52.97 4.29 -9.05
N PHE A 288 51.72 3.83 -8.93
CA PHE A 288 50.65 4.49 -8.22
C PHE A 288 50.57 4.02 -6.76
N SER A 289 50.36 4.96 -5.83
CA SER A 289 50.23 4.68 -4.39
C SER A 289 48.96 5.32 -3.86
N PHE A 290 48.20 4.57 -3.06
CA PHE A 290 46.94 5.01 -2.46
C PHE A 290 46.69 4.30 -1.13
N ASP A 291 46.32 5.04 -0.09
CA ASP A 291 45.97 4.47 1.21
C ASP A 291 44.66 5.04 1.77
N LEU A 292 44.03 4.29 2.67
CA LEU A 292 42.68 4.54 3.18
C LEU A 292 42.62 4.65 4.71
N ILE A 293 41.82 5.61 5.18
CA ILE A 293 41.49 5.81 6.59
C ILE A 293 39.97 5.72 6.77
N ILE A 294 39.51 4.96 7.77
CA ILE A 294 38.10 4.95 8.18
C ILE A 294 37.88 6.07 9.18
N LYS A 295 36.93 6.95 8.89
CA LYS A 295 36.44 7.98 9.82
C LYS A 295 35.01 7.61 10.23
N GLU A 296 34.85 7.30 11.51
CA GLU A 296 33.53 7.04 12.09
C GLU A 296 32.80 8.38 12.34
N GLY A 297 31.55 8.46 11.88
CA GLY A 297 30.66 9.59 12.12
C GLY A 297 30.13 9.63 13.55
N ALA A 298 29.47 10.73 13.92
CA ALA A 298 28.96 10.97 15.27
C ALA A 298 27.43 11.12 15.33
N GLY A 299 26.69 10.43 14.45
CA GLY A 299 25.23 10.35 14.46
C GLY A 299 24.50 11.61 13.97
N ALA A 300 25.07 12.35 13.02
CA ALA A 300 24.45 13.55 12.46
C ALA A 300 24.11 13.36 10.97
N PHE A 301 22.83 13.31 10.60
CA PHE A 301 22.37 13.07 9.23
C PHE A 301 22.92 14.10 8.22
N VAL A 302 23.06 15.35 8.64
CA VAL A 302 23.57 16.42 7.77
C VAL A 302 25.01 16.18 7.31
N CYS A 303 25.78 15.32 7.99
CA CYS A 303 27.12 14.93 7.56
C CYS A 303 27.13 14.07 6.29
N GLY A 304 25.97 13.63 5.79
CA GLY A 304 25.86 13.09 4.43
C GLY A 304 26.02 14.18 3.34
N GLU A 305 25.89 15.46 3.69
CA GLU A 305 26.17 16.58 2.79
C GLU A 305 27.69 16.77 2.61
N GLU A 306 28.14 16.95 1.36
CA GLU A 306 29.56 16.86 0.99
C GLU A 306 30.50 17.79 1.78
N THR A 307 30.08 19.03 2.07
CA THR A 307 30.92 20.00 2.78
C THR A 307 30.81 19.86 4.31
N ALA A 308 29.65 19.44 4.81
CA ALA A 308 29.49 19.06 6.22
C ALA A 308 30.32 17.81 6.56
N LEU A 309 30.36 16.83 5.65
CA LEU A 309 31.19 15.65 5.75
C LEU A 309 32.67 16.02 5.88
N ILE A 310 33.18 16.87 4.98
CA ILE A 310 34.56 17.38 5.04
C ILE A 310 34.83 18.03 6.40
N ALA A 311 33.94 18.91 6.86
CA ALA A 311 34.10 19.57 8.15
C ALA A 311 34.19 18.57 9.31
N SER A 312 33.40 17.49 9.27
CA SER A 312 33.44 16.42 10.27
C SER A 312 34.77 15.63 10.24
N ILE A 313 35.32 15.35 9.05
CA ILE A 313 36.66 14.75 8.90
C ILE A 313 37.73 15.67 9.51
N GLU A 314 37.64 16.97 9.25
CA GLU A 314 38.53 18.02 9.79
C GLU A 314 38.36 18.26 11.30
N GLY A 315 37.46 17.54 11.98
CA GLY A 315 37.21 17.68 13.43
C GLY A 315 36.33 18.88 13.80
N SER A 316 35.71 19.52 12.84
CA SER A 316 34.74 20.61 13.03
C SER A 316 33.30 20.09 13.09
N ARG A 317 32.37 20.95 13.51
CA ARG A 317 30.93 20.65 13.42
C ARG A 317 30.52 20.52 11.95
N GLY A 318 29.73 19.49 11.62
CA GLY A 318 29.20 19.22 10.28
C GLY A 318 28.17 20.26 9.80
N MET A 319 28.65 21.44 9.41
CA MET A 319 27.81 22.53 8.89
C MET A 319 28.14 22.80 7.43
N PRO A 320 27.18 22.68 6.50
CA PRO A 320 27.41 22.94 5.09
C PRO A 320 28.00 24.33 4.82
N LYS A 321 28.91 24.42 3.84
CA LYS A 321 29.53 25.66 3.37
C LYS A 321 28.88 26.10 2.05
N ALA A 322 28.84 27.42 1.82
CA ALA A 322 28.36 27.95 0.54
C ALA A 322 29.31 27.52 -0.59
N ARG A 323 28.74 27.28 -1.77
CA ARG A 323 29.47 26.93 -3.00
C ARG A 323 29.18 28.02 -4.03
N PRO A 324 30.18 28.50 -4.81
CA PRO A 324 31.60 28.09 -4.82
C PRO A 324 32.41 28.54 -3.59
N PRO A 325 33.60 27.94 -3.33
CA PRO A 325 34.26 26.90 -4.13
C PRO A 325 33.66 25.49 -3.92
N PHE A 326 33.67 24.66 -4.96
CA PHE A 326 33.26 23.25 -4.87
C PHE A 326 34.39 22.36 -4.31
N PRO A 327 34.07 21.24 -3.64
CA PRO A 327 35.08 20.33 -3.10
C PRO A 327 36.11 19.82 -4.11
N ALA A 328 35.70 19.61 -5.37
CA ALA A 328 36.59 19.18 -6.45
C ALA A 328 37.73 20.17 -6.75
N VAL A 329 37.58 21.44 -6.34
CA VAL A 329 38.62 22.47 -6.47
C VAL A 329 39.29 22.72 -5.12
N ARG A 330 38.50 22.89 -4.06
CA ARG A 330 38.98 23.16 -2.70
C ARG A 330 38.08 22.47 -1.69
N GLY A 331 38.49 21.28 -1.24
CA GLY A 331 37.75 20.42 -0.32
C GLY A 331 38.52 20.19 0.98
N LEU A 332 38.79 18.93 1.28
CA LEU A 332 39.45 18.47 2.51
C LEU A 332 40.85 19.09 2.64
N PHE A 333 41.11 19.72 3.78
CA PHE A 333 42.34 20.46 4.07
C PHE A 333 42.69 21.54 3.03
N GLY A 334 41.67 22.04 2.32
CA GLY A 334 41.85 23.00 1.24
C GLY A 334 42.38 22.42 -0.07
N MET A 335 42.52 21.10 -0.18
CA MET A 335 43.02 20.43 -1.38
C MET A 335 41.87 19.93 -2.29
N PRO A 336 42.10 19.73 -3.60
CA PRO A 336 41.12 19.13 -4.49
C PRO A 336 40.64 17.78 -3.97
N THR A 337 39.33 17.65 -3.77
CA THR A 337 38.73 16.47 -3.13
C THR A 337 37.53 15.96 -3.93
N ASN A 338 37.57 14.68 -4.28
CA ASN A 338 36.41 14.00 -4.86
C ASN A 338 35.64 13.24 -3.79
N ILE A 339 34.31 13.23 -3.90
CA ILE A 339 33.42 12.58 -2.94
C ILE A 339 32.38 11.79 -3.73
N ASN A 340 32.32 10.49 -3.53
CA ASN A 340 31.31 9.62 -4.13
C ASN A 340 30.67 8.73 -3.05
N ASN A 341 29.46 8.24 -3.35
CA ASN A 341 28.71 7.35 -2.47
C ASN A 341 29.15 5.88 -2.68
N VAL A 342 28.93 5.04 -1.66
CA VAL A 342 29.27 3.60 -1.65
C VAL A 342 28.79 2.86 -2.91
N GLU A 343 27.51 2.95 -3.27
CA GLU A 343 26.96 2.30 -4.47
C GLU A 343 27.64 2.81 -5.75
N THR A 344 28.08 4.06 -5.78
CA THR A 344 28.83 4.61 -6.94
C THR A 344 30.14 3.86 -7.12
N PHE A 345 30.87 3.60 -6.03
CA PHE A 345 32.12 2.83 -6.10
C PHE A 345 31.88 1.35 -6.41
N ALA A 346 30.84 0.74 -5.83
CA ALA A 346 30.53 -0.69 -6.04
C ALA A 346 30.24 -1.06 -7.50
N ASN A 347 29.80 -0.10 -8.32
CA ASN A 347 29.57 -0.26 -9.75
C ASN A 347 30.85 -0.20 -10.60
N LEU A 348 31.88 0.52 -10.16
CA LEU A 348 33.09 0.77 -10.95
C LEU A 348 33.86 -0.50 -11.35
N PRO A 349 34.09 -1.48 -10.46
CA PRO A 349 34.79 -2.71 -10.83
C PRO A 349 34.14 -3.41 -12.03
N ALA A 350 32.80 -3.50 -12.05
CA ALA A 350 32.06 -4.14 -13.12
C ALA A 350 32.11 -3.31 -14.40
N ILE A 351 31.95 -1.99 -14.32
CA ILE A 351 32.06 -1.09 -15.48
C ILE A 351 33.44 -1.21 -16.13
N LEU A 352 34.51 -1.21 -15.34
CA LEU A 352 35.86 -1.34 -15.87
C LEU A 352 36.11 -2.76 -16.37
N ARG A 353 35.53 -3.81 -15.79
CA ARG A 353 35.73 -5.17 -16.31
C ARG A 353 35.02 -5.40 -17.64
N GLU A 354 33.72 -5.09 -17.71
CA GLU A 354 32.86 -5.40 -18.86
C GLU A 354 32.86 -4.30 -19.94
N GLY A 355 33.20 -3.06 -19.57
CA GLY A 355 33.22 -1.89 -20.45
C GLY A 355 32.00 -0.95 -20.29
N ALA A 356 32.19 0.29 -20.73
CA ALA A 356 31.19 1.36 -20.64
C ALA A 356 29.87 1.04 -21.34
N ASP A 357 29.95 0.46 -22.54
CA ASP A 357 28.77 0.18 -23.38
C ASP A 357 27.88 -0.92 -22.75
N TRP A 358 28.48 -1.89 -22.06
CA TRP A 358 27.76 -2.92 -21.31
C TRP A 358 26.90 -2.30 -20.19
N TYR A 359 27.47 -1.38 -19.40
CA TYR A 359 26.73 -0.71 -18.34
C TYR A 359 25.67 0.25 -18.90
N ALA A 360 25.99 0.93 -20.00
CA ALA A 360 25.09 1.85 -20.69
C ALA A 360 23.89 1.16 -21.38
N ALA A 361 23.97 -0.15 -21.63
CA ALA A 361 22.87 -0.94 -22.17
C ALA A 361 21.69 -1.08 -21.20
N TYR A 362 21.92 -0.85 -19.90
CA TYR A 362 20.86 -0.80 -18.89
C TYR A 362 20.40 0.64 -18.65
N GLY A 363 19.14 0.78 -18.24
CA GLY A 363 18.57 2.07 -17.87
C GLY A 363 17.93 2.83 -19.02
N THR A 364 17.76 4.14 -18.85
CA THR A 364 17.27 5.06 -19.90
C THR A 364 18.41 5.85 -20.51
N GLU A 365 18.15 6.56 -21.62
CA GLU A 365 19.14 7.39 -22.31
C GLU A 365 19.86 8.37 -21.37
N LYS A 366 19.11 9.01 -20.46
CA LYS A 366 19.60 10.04 -19.52
C LYS A 366 19.96 9.49 -18.13
N SER A 367 19.49 8.29 -17.82
CA SER A 367 19.70 7.62 -16.53
C SER A 367 20.14 6.18 -16.77
N ARG A 368 21.43 6.00 -17.09
CA ARG A 368 22.03 4.70 -17.43
C ARG A 368 22.36 3.86 -16.20
N GLY A 369 22.43 2.55 -16.42
CA GLY A 369 22.76 1.54 -15.42
C GLY A 369 21.57 1.13 -14.54
N THR A 370 21.92 0.59 -13.39
CA THR A 370 20.98 0.11 -12.37
C THR A 370 20.96 1.03 -11.14
N LYS A 371 19.97 0.83 -10.28
CA LYS A 371 19.86 1.46 -8.97
C LYS A 371 19.38 0.45 -7.94
N THR A 372 20.04 0.45 -6.78
CA THR A 372 19.54 -0.30 -5.62
C THR A 372 18.45 0.48 -4.90
N PHE A 373 17.38 -0.21 -4.48
CA PHE A 373 16.33 0.33 -3.61
C PHE A 373 16.11 -0.53 -2.38
N ALA A 374 15.93 0.13 -1.24
CA ALA A 374 15.39 -0.48 -0.03
C ALA A 374 13.86 -0.31 -0.04
N ILE A 375 13.12 -1.37 -0.41
CA ILE A 375 11.66 -1.35 -0.45
C ILE A 375 11.10 -1.71 0.92
N THR A 376 10.35 -0.79 1.52
CA THR A 376 9.82 -0.88 2.89
C THR A 376 8.38 -0.38 2.98
N GLY A 377 7.80 -0.36 4.20
CA GLY A 377 6.44 0.10 4.43
C GLY A 377 5.40 -1.01 4.26
N LYS A 378 4.25 -0.68 3.66
CA LYS A 378 3.07 -1.57 3.51
C LYS A 378 3.17 -2.50 2.29
N VAL A 379 4.34 -3.11 2.05
CA VAL A 379 4.61 -4.01 0.93
C VAL A 379 4.65 -5.47 1.41
N LYS A 380 4.29 -6.43 0.55
CA LYS A 380 4.28 -7.86 0.89
C LYS A 380 5.69 -8.42 1.10
N HIS A 381 6.63 -8.05 0.24
CA HIS A 381 8.02 -8.51 0.28
C HIS A 381 8.97 -7.33 0.49
N PRO A 382 9.14 -6.83 1.75
CA PRO A 382 10.14 -5.81 2.04
C PRO A 382 11.57 -6.37 1.89
N GLY A 383 12.51 -5.54 1.41
CA GLY A 383 13.88 -6.00 1.20
C GLY A 383 14.74 -5.05 0.37
N LEU A 384 15.83 -5.59 -0.19
CA LEU A 384 16.76 -4.88 -1.06
C LEU A 384 16.63 -5.41 -2.48
N ILE A 385 16.49 -4.50 -3.44
CA ILE A 385 16.34 -4.81 -4.85
C ILE A 385 17.32 -3.99 -5.69
N GLU A 386 17.80 -4.52 -6.80
CA GLU A 386 18.56 -3.76 -7.81
C GLU A 386 17.86 -3.84 -9.16
N VAL A 387 17.35 -2.72 -9.64
CA VAL A 387 16.53 -2.66 -10.86
C VAL A 387 17.17 -1.72 -11.89
N PRO A 388 16.95 -1.96 -13.20
CA PRO A 388 17.35 -1.02 -14.23
C PRO A 388 16.62 0.32 -14.03
N MET A 389 17.34 1.43 -14.22
CA MET A 389 16.73 2.75 -14.23
C MET A 389 15.61 2.82 -15.27
N GLY A 390 14.52 3.52 -14.95
CA GLY A 390 13.35 3.64 -15.82
C GLY A 390 12.31 2.53 -15.66
N MET A 391 12.56 1.48 -14.85
CA MET A 391 11.50 0.55 -14.44
C MET A 391 10.36 1.35 -13.78
N ALA A 392 9.11 1.05 -14.14
CA ALA A 392 7.96 1.77 -13.58
C ALA A 392 7.79 1.49 -12.08
N LEU A 393 7.40 2.50 -11.31
CA LEU A 393 7.15 2.38 -9.87
C LEU A 393 6.16 1.24 -9.55
N ARG A 394 5.14 1.09 -10.40
CA ARG A 394 4.18 -0.02 -10.39
C ARG A 394 4.84 -1.39 -10.40
N ASP A 395 5.81 -1.62 -11.28
CA ASP A 395 6.45 -2.93 -11.45
C ASP A 395 7.36 -3.22 -10.26
N VAL A 396 8.06 -2.21 -9.74
CA VAL A 396 8.82 -2.33 -8.50
C VAL A 396 7.92 -2.73 -7.32
N VAL A 397 6.76 -2.10 -7.15
CA VAL A 397 5.87 -2.39 -6.00
C VAL A 397 5.12 -3.73 -6.16
N PHE A 398 4.51 -3.98 -7.32
CA PHE A 398 3.61 -5.12 -7.49
C PHE A 398 4.28 -6.37 -8.08
N SER A 399 5.22 -6.20 -9.02
CA SER A 399 5.89 -7.32 -9.67
C SER A 399 7.05 -7.82 -8.81
N VAL A 400 7.91 -6.92 -8.32
CA VAL A 400 9.06 -7.26 -7.47
C VAL A 400 8.65 -7.36 -5.99
N GLY A 401 8.02 -6.31 -5.44
CA GLY A 401 7.58 -6.25 -4.04
C GLY A 401 6.38 -7.13 -3.67
N GLY A 402 5.73 -7.77 -4.66
CA GLY A 402 4.59 -8.67 -4.43
C GLY A 402 3.28 -7.98 -4.04
N GLY A 403 3.20 -6.65 -4.21
CA GLY A 403 2.00 -5.86 -3.93
C GLY A 403 1.89 -5.40 -2.47
N ILE A 404 0.69 -4.98 -2.08
CA ILE A 404 0.44 -4.38 -0.76
C ILE A 404 0.12 -5.47 0.26
N ALA A 405 0.71 -5.33 1.45
CA ALA A 405 0.47 -6.26 2.55
C ALA A 405 -1.03 -6.32 2.90
N GLY A 406 -1.55 -7.53 3.13
CA GLY A 406 -2.96 -7.75 3.47
C GLY A 406 -3.95 -7.46 2.33
N GLY A 407 -3.50 -7.38 1.07
CA GLY A 407 -4.39 -7.18 -0.08
C GLY A 407 -5.03 -5.78 -0.16
N ARG A 408 -4.47 -4.83 0.60
CA ARG A 408 -4.94 -3.45 0.68
C ARG A 408 -4.65 -2.64 -0.58
N LYS A 409 -5.21 -1.45 -0.69
CA LYS A 409 -5.04 -0.55 -1.85
C LYS A 409 -3.78 0.28 -1.71
N PHE A 410 -2.96 0.30 -2.77
CA PHE A 410 -1.83 1.22 -2.85
C PHE A 410 -2.33 2.67 -2.83
N LYS A 411 -1.75 3.49 -1.97
CA LYS A 411 -2.09 4.91 -1.84
C LYS A 411 -1.00 5.81 -2.41
N ALA A 412 0.23 5.58 -1.97
CA ALA A 412 1.39 6.36 -2.37
C ALA A 412 2.69 5.57 -2.19
N ALA A 413 3.75 6.02 -2.84
CA ALA A 413 5.11 5.67 -2.48
C ALA A 413 5.91 6.96 -2.23
N GLN A 414 6.79 6.93 -1.24
CA GLN A 414 7.79 7.99 -1.06
C GLN A 414 9.14 7.47 -1.53
N THR A 415 9.84 8.29 -2.31
CA THR A 415 11.23 8.02 -2.73
C THR A 415 12.16 9.11 -2.28
N GLY A 416 13.41 8.75 -2.00
CA GLY A 416 14.46 9.73 -1.75
C GLY A 416 14.62 10.14 -0.28
N GLY A 417 14.28 9.23 0.63
CA GLY A 417 14.45 9.43 2.06
C GLY A 417 13.45 10.43 2.64
N PRO A 418 13.75 11.00 3.83
CA PRO A 418 12.80 11.78 4.61
C PRO A 418 12.50 13.15 4.00
N SER A 419 13.36 13.64 3.11
CA SER A 419 13.15 14.87 2.33
C SER A 419 12.59 14.61 0.92
N GLY A 420 12.21 13.36 0.65
CA GLY A 420 11.57 12.93 -0.58
C GLY A 420 10.09 13.29 -0.69
N GLY A 421 9.57 13.32 -1.91
CA GLY A 421 8.16 13.57 -2.19
C GLY A 421 7.32 12.30 -2.18
N CYS A 422 5.99 12.46 -2.11
CA CYS A 422 5.04 11.36 -2.22
C CYS A 422 4.47 11.27 -3.65
N ILE A 423 4.59 10.09 -4.26
CA ILE A 423 4.08 9.77 -5.58
C ILE A 423 2.73 9.05 -5.42
N PRO A 424 1.60 9.60 -5.91
CA PRO A 424 0.28 9.03 -5.71
C PRO A 424 0.01 7.82 -6.60
N ALA A 425 -1.03 7.05 -6.26
CA ALA A 425 -1.53 5.92 -7.05
C ALA A 425 -1.75 6.25 -8.55
N SER A 426 -2.20 7.46 -8.88
CA SER A 426 -2.42 7.91 -10.25
C SER A 426 -1.13 8.01 -11.09
N MET A 427 0.04 8.05 -10.45
CA MET A 427 1.35 8.18 -11.08
C MET A 427 2.19 6.89 -10.96
N MET A 428 1.58 5.74 -10.67
CA MET A 428 2.33 4.47 -10.59
C MET A 428 3.04 4.08 -11.89
N HIS A 429 2.60 4.59 -13.04
CA HIS A 429 3.25 4.36 -14.33
C HIS A 429 4.55 5.16 -14.51
N LEU A 430 4.88 6.04 -13.57
CA LEU A 430 6.08 6.87 -13.63
C LEU A 430 7.33 5.99 -13.66
N PRO A 431 8.22 6.15 -14.66
CA PRO A 431 9.51 5.48 -14.67
C PRO A 431 10.38 6.00 -13.53
N ILE A 432 11.08 5.10 -12.85
CA ILE A 432 12.00 5.46 -11.78
C ILE A 432 13.35 5.86 -12.39
N ASP A 433 13.45 7.13 -12.76
CA ASP A 433 14.67 7.81 -13.19
C ASP A 433 14.77 9.21 -12.56
N TYR A 434 15.94 9.86 -12.65
CA TYR A 434 16.17 11.13 -11.95
C TYR A 434 15.20 12.23 -12.39
N GLU A 435 14.96 12.34 -13.69
CA GLU A 435 14.14 13.40 -14.29
C GLU A 435 12.65 13.22 -13.96
N SER A 436 12.14 12.00 -14.08
CA SER A 436 10.73 11.67 -13.88
C SER A 436 10.32 11.81 -12.42
N LEU A 437 11.17 11.38 -11.48
CA LEU A 437 10.93 11.57 -10.05
C LEU A 437 10.89 13.05 -9.68
N ALA A 438 11.84 13.85 -10.19
CA ALA A 438 11.89 15.29 -9.95
C ALA A 438 10.61 15.98 -10.44
N ASN A 439 10.11 15.63 -11.62
CA ASN A 439 8.86 16.17 -12.17
C ASN A 439 7.63 15.83 -11.32
N ALA A 440 7.64 14.69 -10.63
CA ALA A 440 6.58 14.30 -9.71
C ALA A 440 6.64 15.08 -8.37
N GLY A 441 7.72 15.83 -8.11
CA GLY A 441 8.00 16.48 -6.82
C GLY A 441 8.70 15.55 -5.82
N SER A 442 9.22 14.41 -6.30
CA SER A 442 10.03 13.48 -5.52
C SER A 442 11.49 13.52 -5.98
N ILE A 443 12.36 12.72 -5.36
CA ILE A 443 13.76 12.59 -5.76
C ILE A 443 14.20 11.13 -5.68
N MET A 444 15.29 10.79 -6.35
CA MET A 444 15.91 9.46 -6.25
C MET A 444 16.45 9.22 -4.83
N GLY A 445 17.14 10.22 -4.28
CA GLY A 445 17.87 10.14 -3.00
C GLY A 445 18.80 8.92 -2.93
N SER A 446 19.03 8.41 -1.72
CA SER A 446 19.85 7.21 -1.51
C SER A 446 19.25 5.95 -2.13
N GLY A 447 17.93 5.91 -2.37
CA GLY A 447 17.19 4.74 -2.87
C GLY A 447 16.23 4.11 -1.84
N GLY A 448 15.92 4.78 -0.74
CA GLY A 448 14.79 4.41 0.11
C GLY A 448 13.45 4.56 -0.65
N LEU A 449 12.63 3.49 -0.63
CA LEU A 449 11.30 3.43 -1.24
C LEU A 449 10.27 2.96 -0.20
N VAL A 450 9.48 3.88 0.34
CA VAL A 450 8.47 3.59 1.37
C VAL A 450 7.09 3.46 0.73
N VAL A 451 6.50 2.26 0.75
CA VAL A 451 5.18 1.96 0.21
C VAL A 451 4.08 2.22 1.24
N MET A 452 2.98 2.85 0.83
CA MET A 452 1.87 3.24 1.71
C MET A 452 0.53 2.71 1.16
N ASP A 453 -0.36 2.31 2.08
CA ASP A 453 -1.71 1.85 1.79
C ASP A 453 -2.78 2.88 2.19
N GLU A 454 -4.06 2.57 1.99
CA GLU A 454 -5.21 3.40 2.39
C GLU A 454 -5.35 3.66 3.90
N THR A 455 -4.48 3.06 4.72
CA THR A 455 -4.46 3.24 6.17
C THR A 455 -3.41 4.23 6.65
N THR A 456 -2.54 4.72 5.75
CA THR A 456 -1.60 5.80 6.06
C THR A 456 -2.28 7.16 5.96
N CYS A 457 -2.10 8.06 6.95
CA CYS A 457 -2.54 9.44 6.87
C CYS A 457 -1.47 10.31 6.19
N MET A 458 -1.79 11.02 5.11
CA MET A 458 -0.77 11.82 4.40
C MET A 458 -0.36 13.08 5.16
N VAL A 459 -1.24 13.61 6.01
CA VAL A 459 -0.94 14.76 6.88
C VAL A 459 0.07 14.36 7.96
N ASP A 460 -0.20 13.26 8.67
CA ASP A 460 0.69 12.74 9.71
C ASP A 460 2.02 12.25 9.14
N LEU A 461 2.01 11.67 7.94
CA LEU A 461 3.23 11.31 7.22
C LEU A 461 4.11 12.54 6.95
N ALA A 462 3.52 13.63 6.44
CA ALA A 462 4.25 14.88 6.25
C ALA A 462 4.80 15.43 7.58
N ARG A 463 3.99 15.37 8.65
CA ARG A 463 4.42 15.77 10.01
C ARG A 463 5.62 14.97 10.49
N TYR A 464 5.60 13.64 10.31
CA TYR A 464 6.69 12.74 10.68
C TYR A 464 8.00 13.10 9.97
N PHE A 465 7.96 13.27 8.64
CA PHE A 465 9.15 13.58 7.86
C PHE A 465 9.68 15.00 8.10
N VAL A 466 8.80 15.99 8.27
CA VAL A 466 9.23 17.34 8.65
C VAL A 466 9.84 17.33 10.06
N SER A 467 9.30 16.56 11.01
CA SER A 467 9.90 16.41 12.33
C SER A 467 11.29 15.79 12.28
N PHE A 468 11.52 14.82 11.39
CA PHE A 468 12.86 14.29 11.17
C PHE A 468 13.80 15.37 10.62
N THR A 469 13.42 16.05 9.54
CA THR A 469 14.30 17.07 8.91
C THR A 469 14.57 18.28 9.80
N GLU A 470 13.63 18.65 10.68
CA GLU A 470 13.84 19.66 11.73
C GLU A 470 14.94 19.22 12.71
N ARG A 471 14.86 17.98 13.23
CA ARG A 471 15.83 17.42 14.18
C ARG A 471 17.22 17.30 13.58
N GLU A 472 17.30 16.95 12.30
CA GLU A 472 18.55 16.80 11.56
C GLU A 472 19.11 18.11 10.99
N SER A 473 18.46 19.24 11.26
CA SER A 473 18.96 20.55 10.82
C SER A 473 20.27 20.88 11.51
N CYS A 474 21.32 21.22 10.74
CA CYS A 474 22.56 21.76 11.31
C CYS A 474 22.39 23.12 12.03
N GLY A 475 21.24 23.79 11.84
CA GLY A 475 20.90 25.05 12.50
C GLY A 475 21.50 26.32 11.87
N LYS A 476 22.17 26.21 10.72
CA LYS A 476 22.90 27.33 10.08
C LYS A 476 21.99 28.35 9.38
N CYS A 477 21.11 27.92 8.48
CA CYS A 477 20.22 28.82 7.75
C CYS A 477 18.85 28.94 8.46
N ALA A 478 18.37 30.18 8.63
CA ALA A 478 17.09 30.44 9.29
C ALA A 478 15.89 29.77 8.60
N PRO A 479 15.79 29.73 7.26
CA PRO A 479 14.68 29.05 6.58
C PRO A 479 14.59 27.56 6.94
N CYS A 480 15.71 26.83 6.95
CA CYS A 480 15.69 25.42 7.38
C CYS A 480 15.40 25.29 8.88
N ARG A 481 16.15 25.99 9.74
CA ARG A 481 16.06 25.83 11.21
C ARG A 481 14.69 26.22 11.78
N LEU A 482 14.14 27.35 11.35
CA LEU A 482 12.90 27.90 11.89
C LEU A 482 11.69 27.54 11.02
N GLY A 483 11.87 27.48 9.70
CA GLY A 483 10.78 27.18 8.79
C GLY A 483 10.32 25.73 8.88
N THR A 484 11.22 24.75 9.01
CA THR A 484 10.80 23.34 9.23
C THR A 484 10.06 23.16 10.56
N ARG A 485 10.52 23.83 11.63
CA ARG A 485 9.81 23.87 12.92
C ARG A 485 8.40 24.45 12.78
N GLN A 486 8.25 25.59 12.10
CA GLN A 486 6.93 26.20 11.86
C GLN A 486 6.03 25.29 11.01
N MET A 487 6.56 24.63 9.97
CA MET A 487 5.81 23.64 9.20
C MET A 487 5.34 22.47 10.06
N ARG A 488 6.20 21.93 10.94
CA ARG A 488 5.82 20.85 11.88
C ARG A 488 4.70 21.31 12.80
N MET A 489 4.79 22.50 13.38
CA MET A 489 3.76 23.03 14.28
C MET A 489 2.40 23.19 13.58
N LEU A 490 2.37 23.71 12.35
CA LEU A 490 1.14 23.79 11.55
C LEU A 490 0.56 22.39 11.26
N LEU A 491 1.41 21.41 10.94
CA LEU A 491 0.99 20.03 10.72
C LEU A 491 0.46 19.37 12.00
N GLU A 492 1.08 19.65 13.15
CA GLU A 492 0.60 19.24 14.47
C GLU A 492 -0.78 19.83 14.76
N ASP A 493 -0.98 21.12 14.53
CA ASP A 493 -2.29 21.76 14.70
C ASP A 493 -3.36 21.09 13.81
N ILE A 494 -3.03 20.75 12.56
CA ILE A 494 -3.95 20.03 11.66
C ILE A 494 -4.24 18.61 12.19
N CYS A 495 -3.21 17.88 12.63
CA CYS A 495 -3.36 16.53 13.20
C CYS A 495 -4.13 16.54 14.54
N GLU A 496 -4.09 17.64 15.28
CA GLU A 496 -4.76 17.82 16.57
C GLU A 496 -6.11 18.53 16.45
N GLY A 497 -6.56 18.86 15.23
CA GLY A 497 -7.88 19.47 14.98
C GLY A 497 -7.95 20.98 15.18
N ARG A 498 -6.82 21.64 15.49
CA ARG A 498 -6.71 23.11 15.59
C ARG A 498 -6.39 23.80 14.26
N GLY A 499 -6.02 23.04 13.24
CA GLY A 499 -5.70 23.57 11.92
C GLY A 499 -6.92 24.12 11.19
N THR A 500 -6.70 25.16 10.38
CA THR A 500 -7.71 25.81 9.53
C THR A 500 -7.30 25.76 8.06
N GLU A 501 -8.17 26.19 7.14
CA GLU A 501 -7.78 26.36 5.74
C GLU A 501 -6.67 27.40 5.55
N GLN A 502 -6.62 28.42 6.42
CA GLN A 502 -5.52 29.38 6.43
C GLN A 502 -4.20 28.70 6.80
N SER A 503 -4.22 27.74 7.74
CA SER A 503 -3.04 26.92 8.07
C SER A 503 -2.50 26.20 6.84
N LEU A 504 -3.37 25.72 5.93
CA LEU A 504 -2.95 25.06 4.69
C LEU A 504 -2.24 26.03 3.73
N ALA A 505 -2.79 27.24 3.56
CA ALA A 505 -2.19 28.28 2.72
C ALA A 505 -0.83 28.74 3.29
N GLN A 506 -0.73 28.91 4.61
CA GLN A 506 0.52 29.24 5.30
C GLN A 506 1.56 28.13 5.14
N LEU A 507 1.15 26.88 5.30
CA LEU A 507 2.02 25.72 5.15
C LEU A 507 2.61 25.61 3.73
N GLU A 508 1.80 25.86 2.70
CA GLU A 508 2.23 25.87 1.30
C GLU A 508 3.24 27.01 1.02
N ALA A 509 2.91 28.23 1.43
CA ALA A 509 3.80 29.39 1.24
C ALA A 509 5.13 29.21 1.99
N LEU A 510 5.08 28.70 3.22
CA LEU A 510 6.26 28.42 4.03
C LEU A 510 7.12 27.32 3.39
N GLY A 511 6.51 26.25 2.89
CA GLY A 511 7.23 25.18 2.20
C GLY A 511 8.04 25.70 0.99
N VAL A 512 7.45 26.57 0.17
CA VAL A 512 8.15 27.22 -0.95
C VAL A 512 9.31 28.10 -0.47
N ALA A 513 9.09 28.88 0.60
CA ALA A 513 10.11 29.76 1.16
C ALA A 513 11.30 28.97 1.75
N VAL A 514 11.03 27.87 2.47
CA VAL A 514 12.06 26.99 3.02
C VAL A 514 12.89 26.36 1.91
N GLY A 515 12.23 25.85 0.86
CA GLY A 515 12.90 25.22 -0.28
C GLY A 515 13.84 26.19 -1.00
N LYS A 516 13.38 27.41 -1.29
CA LYS A 516 14.18 28.43 -1.99
C LYS A 516 15.24 29.10 -1.12
N GLY A 517 14.98 29.26 0.18
CA GLY A 517 15.85 30.00 1.10
C GLY A 517 16.93 29.16 1.78
N SER A 518 16.98 27.85 1.54
CA SER A 518 17.91 26.95 2.21
C SER A 518 19.24 26.78 1.47
N LEU A 519 20.33 26.72 2.25
CA LEU A 519 21.71 26.66 1.73
C LEU A 519 22.06 25.31 1.10
N CYS A 520 21.58 24.21 1.68
CA CYS A 520 21.97 22.85 1.32
C CYS A 520 20.75 21.99 0.94
N GLY A 521 21.03 20.82 0.36
CA GLY A 521 20.02 19.89 -0.14
C GLY A 521 18.95 19.56 0.90
N LEU A 522 19.34 19.23 2.15
CA LEU A 522 18.39 18.91 3.22
C LEU A 522 17.31 19.99 3.39
N GLY A 523 17.70 21.25 3.52
CA GLY A 523 16.72 22.34 3.68
C GLY A 523 15.94 22.64 2.40
N GLN A 524 16.55 22.45 1.23
CA GLN A 524 15.91 22.66 -0.06
C GLN A 524 14.79 21.63 -0.33
N THR A 525 14.99 20.38 0.12
CA THR A 525 14.06 19.27 -0.11
C THR A 525 13.20 18.93 1.10
N ALA A 526 13.52 19.40 2.30
CA ALA A 526 12.69 19.24 3.52
C ALA A 526 11.18 19.52 3.33
N PRO A 527 10.73 20.50 2.52
CA PRO A 527 9.30 20.73 2.29
C PRO A 527 8.66 19.77 1.27
N ASN A 528 9.40 18.92 0.54
CA ASN A 528 8.83 18.05 -0.49
C ASN A 528 7.72 17.11 0.02
N PRO A 529 7.84 16.44 1.19
CA PRO A 529 6.75 15.66 1.74
C PRO A 529 5.48 16.49 1.87
N VAL A 530 5.58 17.73 2.35
CA VAL A 530 4.45 18.65 2.56
C VAL A 530 3.85 19.11 1.24
N LEU A 531 4.68 19.60 0.32
CA LEU A 531 4.22 20.18 -0.94
C LEU A 531 3.56 19.12 -1.83
N THR A 532 4.12 17.90 -1.86
CA THR A 532 3.54 16.80 -2.65
C THR A 532 2.26 16.26 -2.02
N THR A 533 2.16 16.15 -0.69
CA THR A 533 0.91 15.71 -0.06
C THR A 533 -0.19 16.76 -0.16
N LEU A 534 0.13 18.05 -0.05
CA LEU A 534 -0.83 19.13 -0.32
C LEU A 534 -1.29 19.13 -1.79
N LYS A 535 -0.40 18.84 -2.74
CA LYS A 535 -0.72 18.78 -4.17
C LYS A 535 -1.60 17.58 -4.53
N TYR A 536 -1.24 16.38 -4.07
CA TYR A 536 -1.87 15.13 -4.52
C TYR A 536 -2.95 14.60 -3.57
N PHE A 537 -2.94 15.01 -2.30
CA PHE A 537 -3.84 14.53 -1.25
C PHE A 537 -4.50 15.70 -0.49
N ARG A 538 -4.71 16.85 -1.16
CA ARG A 538 -5.34 18.04 -0.57
C ARG A 538 -6.65 17.73 0.14
N ASP A 539 -7.42 16.80 -0.41
CA ASP A 539 -8.68 16.34 0.16
C ASP A 539 -8.54 15.82 1.58
N GLU A 540 -7.45 15.13 1.92
CA GLU A 540 -7.22 14.67 3.29
C GLU A 540 -6.97 15.82 4.24
N TYR A 541 -6.19 16.83 3.82
CA TYR A 541 -6.00 18.05 4.61
C TYR A 541 -7.32 18.78 4.84
N LEU A 542 -8.16 18.90 3.80
CA LEU A 542 -9.46 19.54 3.92
C LEU A 542 -10.40 18.77 4.87
N VAL A 543 -10.37 17.44 4.86
CA VAL A 543 -11.13 16.63 5.83
C VAL A 543 -10.63 16.84 7.26
N HIS A 544 -9.31 16.97 7.48
CA HIS A 544 -8.77 17.27 8.82
C HIS A 544 -9.24 18.64 9.33
N VAL A 545 -9.19 19.68 8.49
CA VAL A 545 -9.51 21.04 8.94
C VAL A 545 -11.01 21.36 8.95
N ARG A 546 -11.81 20.80 8.02
CA ARG A 546 -13.27 21.07 7.92
C ARG A 546 -14.16 20.02 8.60
N GLU A 547 -13.73 18.77 8.60
CA GLU A 547 -14.51 17.68 9.23
C GLU A 547 -13.95 17.27 10.60
N LYS A 548 -12.79 17.82 11.00
CA LYS A 548 -12.06 17.45 12.23
C LYS A 548 -11.92 15.92 12.35
N ARG A 549 -11.65 15.27 11.21
CA ARG A 549 -11.61 13.81 11.06
C ARG A 549 -10.32 13.38 10.36
N CYS A 550 -9.79 12.22 10.75
CA CYS A 550 -8.70 11.55 10.06
C CYS A 550 -9.21 10.28 9.34
N PRO A 551 -9.44 10.28 8.02
CA PRO A 551 -9.94 9.09 7.31
C PRO A 551 -9.09 7.84 7.50
N ALA A 552 -7.78 8.02 7.66
CA ALA A 552 -6.83 6.95 7.89
C ALA A 552 -6.85 6.39 9.33
N GLY A 553 -7.44 7.11 10.30
CA GLY A 553 -7.52 6.68 11.69
C GLY A 553 -6.17 6.69 12.43
N VAL A 554 -5.30 7.65 12.08
CA VAL A 554 -3.95 7.80 12.67
C VAL A 554 -3.90 8.94 13.68
N CYS A 555 -4.42 10.12 13.32
CA CYS A 555 -4.42 11.31 14.17
C CYS A 555 -5.43 11.15 15.32
N GLN A 556 -4.96 10.64 16.47
CA GLN A 556 -5.82 10.23 17.60
C GLN A 556 -6.81 11.30 18.09
N PRO A 557 -6.48 12.60 18.16
CA PRO A 557 -7.43 13.62 18.62
C PRO A 557 -8.68 13.78 17.75
N LEU A 558 -8.64 13.29 16.50
CA LEU A 558 -9.70 13.44 15.49
C LEU A 558 -10.69 12.27 15.46
N PHE A 559 -10.58 11.29 16.36
CA PHE A 559 -11.53 10.19 16.46
C PHE A 559 -11.51 9.50 17.83
N VAL A 560 -12.68 9.00 18.25
CA VAL A 560 -12.81 8.26 19.52
C VAL A 560 -12.22 6.84 19.37
N ALA A 561 -12.66 6.10 18.36
CA ALA A 561 -12.21 4.74 18.08
C ALA A 561 -12.01 4.49 16.59
N THR A 562 -11.04 3.64 16.24
CA THR A 562 -10.67 3.35 14.85
C THR A 562 -11.80 2.66 14.08
N CYS A 563 -12.58 1.81 14.75
CA CYS A 563 -13.74 1.14 14.17
C CYS A 563 -14.86 2.13 13.83
N SER A 564 -15.16 3.08 14.73
CA SER A 564 -16.16 4.13 14.50
C SER A 564 -15.71 5.07 13.38
N ASN A 565 -14.44 5.47 13.37
CA ASN A 565 -13.86 6.27 12.30
C ASN A 565 -13.79 5.54 10.95
N GLY A 566 -13.58 4.23 10.95
CA GLY A 566 -13.62 3.39 9.76
C GLY A 566 -15.03 3.16 9.21
N CYS A 567 -16.07 3.43 10.00
CA CYS A 567 -17.44 3.35 9.53
C CYS A 567 -17.81 4.63 8.75
N PRO A 568 -18.29 4.53 7.50
CA PRO A 568 -18.74 5.71 6.75
C PRO A 568 -19.86 6.48 7.47
N SER A 569 -20.79 5.79 8.12
CA SER A 569 -21.86 6.41 8.92
C SER A 569 -21.41 6.83 10.32
N GLU A 570 -20.17 6.53 10.71
CA GLU A 570 -19.57 6.91 11.99
C GLU A 570 -20.34 6.42 13.24
N VAL A 571 -21.03 5.28 13.15
CA VAL A 571 -21.76 4.72 14.31
C VAL A 571 -20.82 4.48 15.50
N ASP A 572 -21.33 4.64 16.72
CA ASP A 572 -20.53 4.44 17.93
C ASP A 572 -20.40 2.95 18.25
N ILE A 573 -19.39 2.32 17.65
CA ILE A 573 -19.19 0.88 17.74
C ILE A 573 -18.84 0.42 19.15
N PRO A 574 -17.86 1.02 19.84
CA PRO A 574 -17.56 0.62 21.21
C PRO A 574 -18.75 0.75 22.15
N ALA A 575 -19.60 1.77 21.97
CA ALA A 575 -20.80 1.95 22.77
C ALA A 575 -21.76 0.76 22.66
N TYR A 576 -22.23 0.45 21.45
CA TYR A 576 -23.21 -0.64 21.31
C TYR A 576 -22.59 -2.01 21.59
N LEU A 577 -21.28 -2.22 21.36
CA LEU A 577 -20.63 -3.46 21.77
C LEU A 577 -20.63 -3.61 23.29
N SER A 578 -20.32 -2.54 24.03
CA SER A 578 -20.31 -2.57 25.50
C SER A 578 -21.71 -2.86 26.05
N LEU A 579 -22.73 -2.19 25.50
CA LEU A 579 -24.13 -2.40 25.86
C LEU A 579 -24.59 -3.84 25.54
N VAL A 580 -24.22 -4.40 24.39
CA VAL A 580 -24.52 -5.80 24.07
C VAL A 580 -23.81 -6.76 25.02
N ALA A 581 -22.56 -6.49 25.40
CA ALA A 581 -21.82 -7.34 26.35
C ALA A 581 -22.54 -7.45 27.71
N GLU A 582 -23.17 -6.37 28.17
CA GLU A 582 -24.01 -6.34 29.38
C GLU A 582 -25.44 -6.85 29.18
N GLY A 583 -25.85 -7.12 27.94
CA GLY A 583 -27.19 -7.61 27.61
C GLY A 583 -28.23 -6.52 27.37
N ARG A 584 -27.82 -5.25 27.21
CA ARG A 584 -28.66 -4.07 26.98
C ARG A 584 -28.86 -3.80 25.48
N SER A 585 -29.39 -4.80 24.76
CA SER A 585 -29.48 -4.76 23.28
C SER A 585 -30.37 -3.62 22.74
N GLU A 586 -31.43 -3.21 23.45
CA GLU A 586 -32.31 -2.13 23.00
C GLU A 586 -31.62 -0.76 23.05
N GLU A 587 -30.87 -0.49 24.13
CA GLU A 587 -30.03 0.70 24.25
C GLU A 587 -28.89 0.70 23.23
N ALA A 588 -28.29 -0.48 22.99
CA ALA A 588 -27.28 -0.66 21.95
C ALA A 588 -27.83 -0.34 20.55
N LEU A 589 -29.05 -0.79 20.26
CA LEU A 589 -29.75 -0.50 19.01
C LEU A 589 -30.01 1.00 18.85
N LEU A 590 -30.49 1.66 19.90
CA LEU A 590 -30.69 3.11 19.90
C LEU A 590 -29.37 3.86 19.64
N SER A 591 -28.28 3.46 20.29
CA SER A 591 -26.95 4.04 20.08
C SER A 591 -26.47 3.87 18.64
N HIS A 592 -26.74 2.73 17.98
CA HIS A 592 -26.48 2.59 16.55
C HIS A 592 -27.34 3.56 15.71
N MET A 593 -28.63 3.66 16.03
CA MET A 593 -29.61 4.46 15.28
C MET A 593 -29.39 5.97 15.38
N GLU A 594 -28.64 6.45 16.37
CA GLU A 594 -28.21 7.85 16.45
C GLU A 594 -27.50 8.33 15.18
N ARG A 595 -26.82 7.43 14.47
CA ARG A 595 -26.07 7.76 13.25
C ARG A 595 -26.46 6.95 12.02
N ASN A 596 -27.21 5.86 12.17
CA ASN A 596 -27.60 5.01 11.04
C ASN A 596 -29.01 4.39 11.24
N PRO A 597 -30.01 4.80 10.45
CA PRO A 597 -31.38 4.31 10.58
C PRO A 597 -31.65 2.92 9.99
N PHE A 598 -30.61 2.26 9.45
CA PHE A 598 -30.70 0.95 8.81
C PHE A 598 -29.87 -0.13 9.53
N PRO A 599 -30.13 -0.38 10.82
CA PRO A 599 -29.39 -1.39 11.57
C PRO A 599 -29.64 -2.81 11.06
N SER A 600 -30.87 -3.19 10.68
CA SER A 600 -31.17 -4.53 10.13
C SER A 600 -30.46 -4.77 8.80
N VAL A 601 -30.43 -3.76 7.91
CA VAL A 601 -29.71 -3.84 6.63
C VAL A 601 -28.20 -3.94 6.88
N CYS A 602 -27.63 -3.04 7.70
CA CYS A 602 -26.19 -3.01 7.92
C CYS A 602 -25.66 -4.21 8.73
N ALA A 603 -26.51 -4.96 9.42
CA ALA A 603 -26.16 -6.24 10.02
C ALA A 603 -25.94 -7.35 8.98
N ARG A 604 -26.44 -7.19 7.75
CA ARG A 604 -26.52 -8.26 6.74
C ARG A 604 -25.73 -7.99 5.47
N VAL A 605 -25.73 -6.75 4.98
CA VAL A 605 -25.11 -6.43 3.68
C VAL A 605 -23.92 -5.48 3.79
N CYS A 606 -23.56 -5.05 5.00
CA CYS A 606 -22.47 -4.13 5.21
C CYS A 606 -21.11 -4.82 4.95
N PRO A 607 -20.19 -4.16 4.22
CA PRO A 607 -18.83 -4.66 4.00
C PRO A 607 -17.92 -4.55 5.24
N HIS A 608 -18.48 -4.18 6.40
CA HIS A 608 -17.82 -4.15 7.71
C HIS A 608 -16.40 -3.54 7.73
N PRO A 609 -16.19 -2.32 7.16
CA PRO A 609 -14.88 -1.66 7.16
C PRO A 609 -14.37 -1.31 8.56
N CYS A 610 -15.24 -1.39 9.57
CA CYS A 610 -14.89 -1.24 10.97
C CYS A 610 -14.05 -2.41 11.51
N GLU A 611 -14.25 -3.64 11.01
CA GLU A 611 -13.49 -4.82 11.46
C GLU A 611 -12.06 -4.77 10.94
N SER A 612 -11.85 -4.36 9.69
CA SER A 612 -10.50 -4.18 9.10
C SER A 612 -9.69 -3.06 9.77
N ARG A 613 -10.35 -2.20 10.55
CA ARG A 613 -9.75 -1.11 11.35
C ARG A 613 -9.70 -1.45 12.85
N CYS A 614 -10.15 -2.64 13.26
CA CYS A 614 -10.19 -3.03 14.67
C CYS A 614 -8.76 -3.19 15.20
N ARG A 615 -8.41 -2.50 16.29
CA ARG A 615 -7.08 -2.63 16.92
C ARG A 615 -6.82 -4.01 17.50
N ARG A 616 -7.87 -4.81 17.73
CA ARG A 616 -7.73 -6.15 18.29
C ARG A 616 -7.01 -7.14 17.36
N GLU A 617 -6.92 -6.84 16.07
CA GLU A 617 -6.05 -7.54 15.11
C GLU A 617 -4.59 -7.64 15.59
N THR A 618 -4.09 -6.66 16.36
CA THR A 618 -2.71 -6.70 16.89
C THR A 618 -2.53 -7.62 18.09
N VAL A 619 -3.61 -8.24 18.57
CA VAL A 619 -3.60 -9.17 19.70
C VAL A 619 -3.95 -10.58 19.24
N ASP A 620 -5.11 -10.73 18.57
CA ASP A 620 -5.58 -12.01 18.05
C ASP A 620 -6.32 -11.86 16.71
N ALA A 621 -7.57 -11.42 16.74
CA ALA A 621 -8.44 -11.27 15.58
C ALA A 621 -9.46 -10.15 15.85
N PRO A 622 -10.01 -9.49 14.82
CA PRO A 622 -10.97 -8.40 15.00
C PRO A 622 -12.19 -8.89 15.78
N VAL A 623 -12.89 -7.97 16.41
CA VAL A 623 -14.24 -8.26 16.91
C VAL A 623 -15.14 -8.49 15.69
N ALA A 624 -15.98 -9.54 15.72
CA ALA A 624 -17.00 -9.80 14.70
C ALA A 624 -18.17 -8.82 14.84
N ILE A 625 -17.88 -7.54 14.63
CA ILE A 625 -18.78 -6.39 14.83
C ILE A 625 -20.10 -6.58 14.08
N ARG A 626 -20.06 -7.07 12.83
CA ARG A 626 -21.28 -7.30 12.05
C ARG A 626 -22.15 -8.40 12.67
N ALA A 627 -21.56 -9.47 13.17
CA ALA A 627 -22.28 -10.57 13.80
C ALA A 627 -22.93 -10.14 15.14
N VAL A 628 -22.21 -9.35 15.94
CA VAL A 628 -22.77 -8.76 17.17
C VAL A 628 -23.89 -7.78 16.85
N LYS A 629 -23.73 -6.93 15.83
CA LYS A 629 -24.78 -6.02 15.36
C LYS A 629 -26.03 -6.80 14.94
N ARG A 630 -25.87 -7.93 14.26
CA ARG A 630 -26.99 -8.77 13.88
C ARG A 630 -27.76 -9.29 15.09
N PHE A 631 -27.06 -9.84 16.08
CA PHE A 631 -27.69 -10.25 17.34
C PHE A 631 -28.43 -9.10 18.02
N MET A 632 -27.80 -7.92 18.12
CA MET A 632 -28.41 -6.73 18.72
C MET A 632 -29.75 -6.39 18.07
N VAL A 633 -29.81 -6.43 16.73
CA VAL A 633 -31.01 -6.07 15.98
C VAL A 633 -32.09 -7.15 16.07
N ASP A 634 -31.72 -8.42 15.90
CA ASP A 634 -32.66 -9.53 15.90
C ASP A 634 -33.27 -9.77 17.30
N SER A 635 -32.52 -9.43 18.36
CA SER A 635 -33.01 -9.50 19.76
C SER A 635 -33.83 -8.29 20.20
N SER A 636 -33.87 -7.21 19.41
CA SER A 636 -34.51 -5.93 19.77
C SER A 636 -35.53 -5.49 18.71
N PRO A 637 -36.75 -6.08 18.70
CA PRO A 637 -37.74 -5.81 17.66
C PRO A 637 -38.32 -4.39 17.73
N ARG A 638 -38.30 -3.77 18.91
CA ARG A 638 -38.81 -2.41 19.17
C ARG A 638 -37.69 -1.55 19.74
N VAL A 639 -37.70 -0.28 19.36
CA VAL A 639 -36.84 0.76 19.92
C VAL A 639 -37.57 2.09 19.72
N ASN A 640 -37.66 2.89 20.78
CA ASN A 640 -38.24 4.22 20.68
C ASN A 640 -37.15 5.22 20.27
N VAL A 641 -37.30 5.84 19.10
CA VAL A 641 -36.34 6.82 18.59
C VAL A 641 -36.88 8.23 18.87
N PRO A 642 -36.17 9.06 19.65
CA PRO A 642 -36.65 10.39 19.98
C PRO A 642 -36.66 11.33 18.77
N VAL A 643 -37.69 12.16 18.70
CA VAL A 643 -37.89 13.24 17.74
C VAL A 643 -37.89 14.57 18.49
N MET A 644 -37.14 15.55 17.97
CA MET A 644 -37.13 16.91 18.50
C MET A 644 -38.49 17.58 18.25
N GLU A 645 -39.08 18.13 19.30
CA GLU A 645 -40.25 18.99 19.17
C GLU A 645 -39.79 20.39 18.72
N ARG A 646 -40.35 20.87 17.60
CA ARG A 646 -40.15 22.24 17.13
C ARG A 646 -41.43 23.06 17.20
N PRO A 647 -41.34 24.36 17.55
CA PRO A 647 -42.43 25.31 17.37
C PRO A 647 -42.90 25.35 15.91
N PRO A 648 -44.21 25.55 15.62
CA PRO A 648 -44.74 25.54 14.25
C PRO A 648 -44.03 26.47 13.27
N GLU A 649 -43.57 27.63 13.71
CA GLU A 649 -42.86 28.65 12.93
C GLU A 649 -41.45 28.23 12.49
N GLU A 650 -40.84 27.30 13.24
CA GLU A 650 -39.53 26.73 12.94
C GLU A 650 -39.64 25.42 12.13
N ARG A 651 -40.84 24.85 12.00
CA ARG A 651 -41.05 23.69 11.14
C ARG A 651 -40.95 24.10 9.67
N ARG A 652 -40.30 23.24 8.91
CA ARG A 652 -40.07 23.40 7.47
C ARG A 652 -40.50 22.15 6.74
N ARG A 653 -40.88 22.30 5.47
CA ARG A 653 -41.29 21.20 4.60
C ARG A 653 -40.14 20.84 3.70
N THR A 654 -39.74 19.58 3.72
CA THR A 654 -38.66 19.06 2.86
C THR A 654 -39.15 17.94 1.96
N ALA A 655 -38.69 17.93 0.71
CA ALA A 655 -38.96 16.87 -0.25
C ALA A 655 -37.72 16.01 -0.47
N VAL A 656 -37.90 14.69 -0.52
CA VAL A 656 -36.84 13.72 -0.80
C VAL A 656 -37.23 12.94 -2.05
N VAL A 657 -36.36 12.93 -3.06
CA VAL A 657 -36.58 12.20 -4.31
C VAL A 657 -35.78 10.89 -4.29
N GLY A 658 -36.49 9.77 -4.24
CA GLY A 658 -35.95 8.41 -4.13
C GLY A 658 -35.97 7.89 -2.69
N ALA A 659 -36.63 6.75 -2.46
CA ALA A 659 -36.69 6.06 -1.17
C ALA A 659 -35.60 4.98 -1.05
N GLY A 660 -34.40 5.25 -1.55
CA GLY A 660 -33.21 4.42 -1.33
C GLY A 660 -32.52 4.70 0.01
N PRO A 661 -31.38 4.05 0.30
CA PRO A 661 -30.66 4.21 1.56
C PRO A 661 -30.32 5.66 1.89
N ALA A 662 -29.84 6.44 0.91
CA ALA A 662 -29.50 7.85 1.12
C ALA A 662 -30.74 8.73 1.38
N GLY A 663 -31.79 8.57 0.56
CA GLY A 663 -33.01 9.38 0.67
C GLY A 663 -33.78 9.13 1.96
N LEU A 664 -33.99 7.86 2.32
CA LEU A 664 -34.64 7.49 3.57
C LEU A 664 -33.81 7.89 4.80
N THR A 665 -32.47 7.87 4.69
CA THR A 665 -31.61 8.39 5.78
C THR A 665 -31.75 9.89 5.93
N ALA A 666 -31.73 10.66 4.83
CA ALA A 666 -31.97 12.09 4.88
C ALA A 666 -33.33 12.41 5.51
N ALA A 667 -34.37 11.66 5.11
CA ALA A 667 -35.72 11.80 5.64
C ALA A 667 -35.80 11.50 7.14
N TYR A 668 -35.16 10.41 7.59
CA TYR A 668 -35.08 10.04 9.00
C TYR A 668 -34.48 11.18 9.85
N PHE A 669 -33.33 11.72 9.44
CA PHE A 669 -32.64 12.76 10.21
C PHE A 669 -33.37 14.10 10.20
N LEU A 670 -33.90 14.53 9.05
CA LEU A 670 -34.71 15.75 8.97
C LEU A 670 -35.99 15.63 9.79
N ARG A 671 -36.63 14.46 9.80
CA ARG A 671 -37.81 14.22 10.62
C ARG A 671 -37.48 14.24 12.10
N ARG A 672 -36.37 13.61 12.53
CA ARG A 672 -35.91 13.66 13.92
C ARG A 672 -35.54 15.05 14.40
N LEU A 673 -35.11 15.93 13.49
CA LEU A 673 -34.91 17.34 13.78
C LEU A 673 -36.22 18.11 13.93
N GLY A 674 -37.37 17.54 13.56
CA GLY A 674 -38.69 18.14 13.76
C GLY A 674 -39.34 18.70 12.48
N HIS A 675 -38.78 18.44 11.30
CA HIS A 675 -39.32 18.90 10.02
C HIS A 675 -40.38 17.95 9.46
N ASP A 676 -41.24 18.48 8.59
CA ASP A 676 -42.18 17.69 7.81
C ASP A 676 -41.48 17.20 6.54
N VAL A 677 -41.50 15.88 6.32
CA VAL A 677 -40.75 15.26 5.23
C VAL A 677 -41.66 14.41 4.36
N THR A 678 -41.64 14.67 3.05
CA THR A 678 -42.29 13.82 2.03
C THR A 678 -41.24 13.19 1.12
N VAL A 679 -41.24 11.86 1.05
CA VAL A 679 -40.39 11.07 0.15
C VAL A 679 -41.21 10.66 -1.07
N TYR A 680 -40.68 10.92 -2.27
CA TYR A 680 -41.27 10.51 -3.54
C TYR A 680 -40.50 9.32 -4.11
N GLU A 681 -41.15 8.17 -4.25
CA GLU A 681 -40.58 6.93 -4.76
C GLU A 681 -41.22 6.55 -6.10
N ALA A 682 -40.39 6.25 -7.09
CA ALA A 682 -40.85 5.87 -8.43
C ALA A 682 -41.42 4.45 -8.47
N MET A 683 -40.90 3.55 -7.64
CA MET A 683 -41.31 2.16 -7.53
C MET A 683 -42.59 1.98 -6.69
N ALA A 684 -43.11 0.76 -6.64
CA ALA A 684 -44.31 0.43 -5.87
C ALA A 684 -44.07 0.46 -4.36
N GLU A 685 -42.85 0.14 -3.91
CA GLU A 685 -42.47 0.05 -2.50
C GLU A 685 -41.12 0.76 -2.24
N PRO A 686 -40.92 1.32 -1.03
CA PRO A 686 -39.67 1.98 -0.65
C PRO A 686 -38.52 0.98 -0.43
N GLY A 687 -37.28 1.49 -0.42
CA GLY A 687 -36.06 0.71 -0.19
C GLY A 687 -35.07 0.76 -1.34
N GLY A 688 -35.51 1.15 -2.54
CA GLY A 688 -34.66 1.31 -3.72
C GLY A 688 -33.81 0.07 -4.01
N MET A 689 -32.50 0.25 -4.20
CA MET A 689 -31.57 -0.86 -4.47
C MET A 689 -31.48 -1.89 -3.34
N LEU A 690 -31.80 -1.53 -2.09
CA LEU A 690 -31.84 -2.49 -0.98
C LEU A 690 -32.96 -3.53 -1.19
N ARG A 691 -34.11 -3.10 -1.73
CA ARG A 691 -35.23 -4.00 -2.06
C ARG A 691 -34.98 -4.71 -3.39
N TYR A 692 -34.76 -3.95 -4.44
CA TYR A 692 -34.82 -4.50 -5.80
C TYR A 692 -33.47 -4.99 -6.36
N GLY A 693 -32.36 -4.67 -5.68
CA GLY A 693 -31.01 -5.00 -6.14
C GLY A 693 -30.26 -6.02 -5.28
N ILE A 694 -30.73 -6.31 -4.05
CA ILE A 694 -30.13 -7.28 -3.14
C ILE A 694 -31.12 -8.43 -2.90
N PRO A 695 -30.77 -9.69 -3.15
CA PRO A 695 -31.67 -10.83 -2.93
C PRO A 695 -32.11 -11.04 -1.47
N SER A 696 -33.29 -11.63 -1.27
CA SER A 696 -33.88 -11.89 0.05
C SER A 696 -33.07 -12.84 0.93
N TYR A 697 -32.30 -13.78 0.36
CA TYR A 697 -31.42 -14.67 1.12
C TYR A 697 -30.23 -13.94 1.78
N ARG A 698 -29.91 -12.72 1.33
CA ARG A 698 -28.93 -11.81 1.96
C ARG A 698 -29.62 -10.75 2.79
N LEU A 699 -30.73 -10.19 2.30
CA LEU A 699 -31.49 -9.16 2.99
C LEU A 699 -32.98 -9.51 3.01
N PRO A 700 -33.45 -10.24 4.05
CA PRO A 700 -34.86 -10.59 4.19
C PRO A 700 -35.74 -9.34 4.16
N ARG A 701 -36.90 -9.46 3.50
CA ARG A 701 -37.79 -8.30 3.29
C ARG A 701 -38.41 -7.80 4.58
N GLU A 702 -38.79 -8.70 5.47
CA GLU A 702 -39.29 -8.35 6.79
C GLU A 702 -38.30 -7.49 7.59
N GLU A 703 -36.99 -7.72 7.40
CA GLU A 703 -35.93 -6.96 8.06
C GLU A 703 -35.73 -5.58 7.44
N LEU A 704 -35.83 -5.46 6.11
CA LEU A 704 -35.84 -4.17 5.43
C LEU A 704 -37.09 -3.35 5.81
N GLU A 705 -38.27 -3.99 5.82
CA GLU A 705 -39.52 -3.36 6.23
C GLU A 705 -39.47 -2.91 7.68
N ARG A 706 -38.81 -3.65 8.56
CA ARG A 706 -38.62 -3.22 9.96
C ARG A 706 -37.87 -1.90 10.05
N ASP A 707 -36.80 -1.73 9.30
CA ASP A 707 -36.04 -0.47 9.25
C ASP A 707 -36.88 0.67 8.61
N ILE A 708 -37.56 0.41 7.49
CA ILE A 708 -38.42 1.41 6.84
C ILE A 708 -39.57 1.82 7.75
N LYS A 709 -40.20 0.87 8.43
CA LYS A 709 -41.30 1.11 9.36
C LYS A 709 -40.86 2.02 10.51
N ARG A 710 -39.66 1.79 11.07
CA ARG A 710 -39.08 2.69 12.10
C ARG A 710 -38.95 4.12 11.59
N ILE A 711 -38.69 4.34 10.31
CA ILE A 711 -38.61 5.68 9.71
C ILE A 711 -40.02 6.28 9.53
N THR A 712 -40.98 5.51 9.03
CA THR A 712 -42.36 5.99 8.83
C THR A 712 -43.10 6.24 10.15
N ASP A 713 -42.80 5.45 11.20
CA ASP A 713 -43.38 5.62 12.53
C ASP A 713 -42.99 6.96 13.17
N LEU A 714 -41.90 7.59 12.72
CA LEU A 714 -41.55 8.97 13.13
C LEU A 714 -42.46 10.02 12.49
N GLY A 715 -43.22 9.68 11.44
CA GLY A 715 -44.08 10.58 10.69
C GLY A 715 -43.52 10.99 9.32
N VAL A 716 -42.52 10.28 8.78
CA VAL A 716 -42.08 10.48 7.38
C VAL A 716 -43.16 9.96 6.43
N LYS A 717 -43.64 10.81 5.52
CA LYS A 717 -44.62 10.42 4.50
C LYS A 717 -43.91 9.90 3.26
N ILE A 718 -44.28 8.71 2.78
CA ILE A 718 -43.74 8.13 1.54
C ILE A 718 -44.86 8.04 0.50
N VAL A 719 -44.62 8.60 -0.68
CA VAL A 719 -45.53 8.55 -1.84
C VAL A 719 -44.90 7.68 -2.93
N CYS A 720 -45.35 6.44 -3.03
CA CYS A 720 -44.91 5.48 -4.04
C CYS A 720 -45.56 5.73 -5.41
N LYS A 721 -45.02 5.11 -6.46
CA LYS A 721 -45.44 5.27 -7.87
C LYS A 721 -45.43 6.74 -8.34
N ALA A 722 -44.58 7.56 -7.75
CA ALA A 722 -44.44 8.98 -8.01
C ALA A 722 -43.05 9.29 -8.61
N SER A 723 -42.96 9.21 -9.94
CA SER A 723 -41.71 9.52 -10.66
C SER A 723 -41.53 11.03 -10.84
N VAL A 724 -40.47 11.57 -10.26
CA VAL A 724 -39.96 12.92 -10.57
C VAL A 724 -39.28 12.89 -11.94
N GLY A 725 -39.49 13.91 -12.76
CA GLY A 725 -39.07 14.02 -14.16
C GLY A 725 -40.19 13.80 -15.19
N LYS A 726 -41.32 13.18 -14.80
CA LYS A 726 -42.49 12.99 -15.68
C LYS A 726 -43.62 13.97 -15.39
N LYS A 727 -44.44 13.67 -14.37
CA LYS A 727 -45.59 14.50 -13.95
C LYS A 727 -45.26 15.48 -12.82
N LEU A 728 -44.14 15.24 -12.13
CA LEU A 728 -43.63 16.03 -11.01
C LEU A 728 -42.19 16.45 -11.39
N SER A 729 -41.81 17.72 -11.22
CA SER A 729 -40.47 18.21 -11.56
C SER A 729 -39.73 18.75 -10.34
N ILE A 730 -38.39 18.76 -10.38
CA ILE A 730 -37.58 19.36 -9.30
C ILE A 730 -37.92 20.84 -9.13
N ALA A 731 -38.12 21.57 -10.24
CA ALA A 731 -38.54 22.97 -10.20
C ALA A 731 -39.88 23.19 -9.48
N ARG A 732 -40.83 22.25 -9.62
CA ARG A 732 -42.09 22.31 -8.89
C ARG A 732 -41.89 22.02 -7.40
N LEU A 733 -41.11 20.99 -7.06
CA LEU A 733 -40.81 20.65 -5.66
C LEU A 733 -40.15 21.83 -4.93
N ARG A 734 -39.25 22.56 -5.58
CA ARG A 734 -38.62 23.77 -5.03
C ARG A 734 -39.59 24.92 -4.72
N LYS A 735 -40.77 24.95 -5.35
CA LYS A 735 -41.81 25.95 -5.06
C LYS A 735 -42.70 25.52 -3.89
N GLU A 736 -42.84 24.22 -3.67
CA GLU A 736 -43.75 23.64 -2.66
C GLU A 736 -43.03 23.35 -1.33
N TYR A 737 -41.72 23.15 -1.38
CA TYR A 737 -40.88 22.74 -0.25
C TYR A 737 -39.70 23.70 -0.05
N ASP A 738 -39.26 23.86 1.19
CA ASP A 738 -38.17 24.75 1.58
C ASP A 738 -36.79 24.18 1.20
N ALA A 739 -36.67 22.86 1.11
CA ALA A 739 -35.48 22.17 0.61
C ALA A 739 -35.83 20.86 -0.11
N VAL A 740 -34.99 20.47 -1.07
CA VAL A 740 -35.14 19.24 -1.87
C VAL A 740 -33.86 18.42 -1.82
N PHE A 741 -33.96 17.14 -1.47
CA PHE A 741 -32.88 16.16 -1.57
C PHE A 741 -33.11 15.21 -2.75
N VAL A 742 -32.07 14.96 -3.55
CA VAL A 742 -32.10 14.03 -4.69
C VAL A 742 -31.22 12.82 -4.39
N GLY A 743 -31.85 11.65 -4.26
CA GLY A 743 -31.22 10.35 -4.00
C GLY A 743 -31.77 9.26 -4.92
N SER A 744 -31.89 9.55 -6.21
CA SER A 744 -32.54 8.69 -7.22
C SER A 744 -31.80 7.38 -7.55
N GLY A 745 -30.54 7.23 -7.14
CA GLY A 745 -29.77 5.98 -7.27
C GLY A 745 -29.16 5.73 -8.65
N ALA A 746 -28.57 4.54 -8.84
CA ALA A 746 -27.95 4.09 -10.08
C ALA A 746 -28.69 2.90 -10.71
N TRP A 747 -29.77 3.18 -11.45
CA TRP A 747 -30.66 2.16 -12.03
C TRP A 747 -30.38 1.83 -13.50
N SER A 748 -29.48 2.56 -14.17
CA SER A 748 -29.21 2.36 -15.58
C SER A 748 -28.08 1.34 -15.79
N ASP A 749 -28.28 0.37 -16.68
CA ASP A 749 -27.33 -0.69 -16.95
C ASP A 749 -26.28 -0.33 -18.01
N VAL A 750 -25.13 -1.01 -17.94
CA VAL A 750 -24.11 -0.98 -18.99
C VAL A 750 -24.31 -2.17 -19.93
N THR A 751 -24.36 -1.90 -21.24
CA THR A 751 -24.46 -2.93 -22.29
C THR A 751 -23.09 -3.60 -22.53
N LEU A 752 -23.10 -4.86 -22.95
CA LEU A 752 -21.89 -5.60 -23.36
C LEU A 752 -21.27 -5.00 -24.61
N GLY A 753 -22.10 -4.49 -25.54
CA GLY A 753 -21.64 -3.90 -26.80
C GLY A 753 -21.11 -4.95 -27.78
N VAL A 754 -21.65 -6.18 -27.73
CA VAL A 754 -21.25 -7.30 -28.57
C VAL A 754 -22.40 -7.72 -29.50
N PRO A 755 -22.12 -8.29 -30.68
CA PRO A 755 -23.17 -8.82 -31.55
C PRO A 755 -24.04 -9.86 -30.83
N GLY A 756 -25.36 -9.78 -31.06
CA GLY A 756 -26.35 -10.72 -30.53
C GLY A 756 -26.80 -10.47 -29.09
N GLU A 757 -26.34 -9.40 -28.43
CA GLU A 757 -26.74 -9.03 -27.06
C GLU A 757 -28.26 -8.85 -26.88
N GLU A 758 -28.99 -8.57 -27.96
CA GLU A 758 -30.44 -8.44 -28.00
C GLU A 758 -31.21 -9.78 -28.03
N ALA A 759 -30.51 -10.92 -28.01
CA ALA A 759 -31.13 -12.23 -28.06
C ALA A 759 -32.06 -12.51 -26.87
N ARG A 760 -33.13 -13.28 -27.11
CA ARG A 760 -34.03 -13.73 -26.04
C ARG A 760 -33.27 -14.63 -25.06
N GLY A 761 -33.27 -14.29 -23.77
CA GLY A 761 -32.49 -14.99 -22.74
C GLY A 761 -31.27 -14.20 -22.24
N VAL A 762 -30.95 -13.07 -22.89
CA VAL A 762 -30.02 -12.08 -22.34
C VAL A 762 -30.77 -11.09 -21.45
N ALA A 763 -30.31 -10.90 -20.22
CA ALA A 763 -30.91 -9.98 -19.25
C ALA A 763 -29.87 -9.10 -18.56
N SER A 764 -30.30 -7.90 -18.16
CA SER A 764 -29.55 -7.09 -17.20
C SER A 764 -29.54 -7.76 -15.82
N GLY A 765 -28.42 -7.67 -15.09
CA GLY A 765 -28.32 -8.13 -13.71
C GLY A 765 -29.29 -7.40 -12.76
N ILE A 766 -29.47 -6.08 -12.91
CA ILE A 766 -30.44 -5.34 -12.08
C ILE A 766 -31.86 -5.76 -12.42
N GLU A 767 -32.18 -5.83 -13.71
CA GLU A 767 -33.53 -6.21 -14.14
C GLU A 767 -33.87 -7.64 -13.73
N PHE A 768 -32.89 -8.54 -13.86
CA PHE A 768 -32.99 -9.93 -13.41
C PHE A 768 -33.29 -10.00 -11.92
N LEU A 769 -32.46 -9.39 -11.07
CA LEU A 769 -32.66 -9.39 -9.61
C LEU A 769 -33.98 -8.73 -9.21
N LYS A 770 -34.37 -7.64 -9.87
CA LYS A 770 -35.66 -6.98 -9.66
C LYS A 770 -36.83 -7.92 -10.00
N LYS A 771 -36.78 -8.67 -11.10
CA LYS A 771 -37.83 -9.62 -11.46
C LYS A 771 -37.88 -10.81 -10.51
N VAL A 772 -36.72 -11.28 -10.03
CA VAL A 772 -36.63 -12.32 -8.99
C VAL A 772 -37.37 -11.84 -7.75
N GLU A 773 -37.10 -10.60 -7.34
CA GLU A 773 -37.74 -10.00 -6.18
C GLU A 773 -39.25 -9.86 -6.33
N LEU A 774 -39.71 -9.41 -7.49
CA LEU A 774 -41.14 -9.25 -7.76
C LEU A 774 -41.90 -10.59 -7.94
N GLY A 775 -41.24 -11.74 -7.74
CA GLY A 775 -41.81 -13.06 -8.00
C GLY A 775 -42.19 -13.28 -9.47
N ALA A 776 -41.65 -12.44 -10.37
CA ALA A 776 -42.00 -12.40 -11.78
C ALA A 776 -41.07 -13.25 -12.65
N MET A 777 -40.01 -13.82 -12.07
CA MET A 777 -39.10 -14.71 -12.79
C MET A 777 -39.62 -16.15 -12.82
N PRO A 778 -39.79 -16.77 -14.00
CA PRO A 778 -40.02 -18.20 -14.09
C PRO A 778 -38.76 -18.99 -13.68
N LYS A 779 -38.95 -20.29 -13.37
CA LYS A 779 -37.81 -21.20 -13.18
C LYS A 779 -36.91 -21.17 -14.43
N LEU A 780 -35.61 -21.05 -14.20
CA LEU A 780 -34.63 -21.08 -15.27
C LEU A 780 -34.43 -22.52 -15.74
N THR A 781 -34.36 -22.73 -17.05
CA THR A 781 -34.03 -24.02 -17.66
C THR A 781 -32.66 -23.94 -18.33
N GLY A 782 -31.93 -25.05 -18.33
CA GLY A 782 -30.59 -25.13 -18.90
C GLY A 782 -29.52 -24.42 -18.08
N ASP A 783 -28.43 -24.04 -18.74
CA ASP A 783 -27.28 -23.39 -18.11
C ASP A 783 -27.41 -21.86 -18.16
N ALA A 784 -26.77 -21.19 -17.20
CA ALA A 784 -26.69 -19.74 -17.12
C ALA A 784 -25.23 -19.25 -17.07
N VAL A 785 -24.95 -18.14 -17.74
CA VAL A 785 -23.67 -17.44 -17.67
C VAL A 785 -23.89 -16.04 -17.13
N VAL A 786 -23.11 -15.65 -16.12
CA VAL A 786 -23.13 -14.30 -15.56
C VAL A 786 -21.84 -13.58 -15.93
N VAL A 787 -21.96 -12.44 -16.60
CA VAL A 787 -20.80 -11.63 -17.02
C VAL A 787 -20.56 -10.53 -16.01
N GLY A 788 -19.45 -10.60 -15.27
CA GLY A 788 -19.09 -9.57 -14.28
C GLY A 788 -18.38 -10.14 -13.05
N GLY A 789 -17.81 -9.25 -12.23
CA GLY A 789 -17.09 -9.64 -11.00
C GLY A 789 -17.49 -8.85 -9.75
N GLY A 790 -18.55 -8.03 -9.81
CA GLY A 790 -19.05 -7.27 -8.65
C GLY A 790 -20.15 -7.99 -7.89
N ASN A 791 -20.64 -7.38 -6.80
CA ASN A 791 -21.71 -7.93 -5.95
C ASN A 791 -22.94 -8.37 -6.76
N THR A 792 -23.43 -7.51 -7.67
CA THR A 792 -24.57 -7.85 -8.55
C THR A 792 -24.35 -9.12 -9.37
N ALA A 793 -23.11 -9.39 -9.80
CA ALA A 793 -22.80 -10.60 -10.56
C ALA A 793 -22.90 -11.85 -9.68
N ILE A 794 -22.37 -11.79 -8.46
CA ILE A 794 -22.45 -12.90 -7.50
C ILE A 794 -23.90 -13.12 -7.05
N ASP A 795 -24.62 -12.05 -6.74
CA ASP A 795 -26.03 -12.08 -6.36
C ASP A 795 -26.89 -12.72 -7.46
N ALA A 796 -26.66 -12.33 -8.72
CA ALA A 796 -27.35 -12.90 -9.88
C ALA A 796 -26.99 -14.37 -10.09
N ALA A 797 -25.72 -14.76 -9.94
CA ALA A 797 -25.27 -16.14 -10.11
C ALA A 797 -25.91 -17.08 -9.08
N ARG A 798 -25.86 -16.69 -7.81
CA ARG A 798 -26.46 -17.45 -6.69
C ARG A 798 -27.99 -17.49 -6.79
N SER A 799 -28.62 -16.42 -7.28
CA SER A 799 -30.07 -16.41 -7.53
C SER A 799 -30.45 -17.30 -8.72
N ALA A 800 -29.66 -17.33 -9.80
CA ALA A 800 -29.91 -18.18 -10.95
C ALA A 800 -29.88 -19.67 -10.59
N LEU A 801 -28.96 -20.09 -9.70
CA LEU A 801 -28.95 -21.45 -9.14
C LEU A 801 -30.26 -21.77 -8.41
N ARG A 802 -30.74 -20.87 -7.54
CA ARG A 802 -32.00 -21.04 -6.79
C ARG A 802 -33.24 -21.09 -7.66
N LEU A 803 -33.21 -20.45 -8.83
CA LEU A 803 -34.29 -20.52 -9.82
C LEU A 803 -34.26 -21.81 -10.67
N GLY A 804 -33.29 -22.71 -10.46
CA GLY A 804 -33.24 -24.01 -11.12
C GLY A 804 -32.27 -24.11 -12.31
N ALA A 805 -31.40 -23.14 -12.52
CA ALA A 805 -30.34 -23.27 -13.55
C ALA A 805 -29.45 -24.49 -13.24
N LYS A 806 -29.24 -25.34 -14.26
CA LYS A 806 -28.51 -26.62 -14.10
C LYS A 806 -27.03 -26.40 -13.76
N ARG A 807 -26.41 -25.42 -14.41
CA ARG A 807 -25.05 -24.94 -14.13
C ARG A 807 -25.02 -23.42 -14.26
N VAL A 808 -24.27 -22.78 -13.37
CA VAL A 808 -24.04 -21.33 -13.42
C VAL A 808 -22.54 -21.08 -13.47
N THR A 809 -22.11 -20.33 -14.48
CA THR A 809 -20.72 -19.92 -14.65
C THR A 809 -20.61 -18.40 -14.64
N VAL A 810 -19.81 -17.86 -13.72
CA VAL A 810 -19.41 -16.46 -13.71
C VAL A 810 -18.18 -16.30 -14.60
N VAL A 811 -18.24 -15.39 -15.57
CA VAL A 811 -17.12 -15.09 -16.46
C VAL A 811 -16.56 -13.71 -16.11
N TYR A 812 -15.24 -13.64 -15.92
CA TYR A 812 -14.56 -12.42 -15.51
C TYR A 812 -13.28 -12.18 -16.29
N ARG A 813 -13.09 -10.94 -16.74
CA ARG A 813 -11.97 -10.55 -17.61
C ARG A 813 -10.60 -10.50 -16.94
N ARG A 814 -10.53 -10.63 -15.61
CA ARG A 814 -9.28 -10.63 -14.82
C ARG A 814 -9.22 -11.87 -13.91
N THR A 815 -8.23 -11.95 -13.03
CA THR A 815 -8.10 -13.04 -12.06
C THR A 815 -9.00 -12.81 -10.85
N ARG A 816 -9.08 -13.82 -9.98
CA ARG A 816 -9.87 -13.80 -8.74
C ARG A 816 -9.46 -12.63 -7.85
N GLU A 817 -8.16 -12.35 -7.79
CA GLU A 817 -7.56 -11.33 -6.93
C GLU A 817 -7.96 -9.91 -7.32
N GLU A 818 -8.39 -9.66 -8.57
CA GLU A 818 -8.84 -8.33 -9.01
C GLU A 818 -10.37 -8.17 -9.00
N MET A 819 -11.11 -9.19 -8.56
CA MET A 819 -12.56 -9.09 -8.42
C MET A 819 -12.92 -8.05 -7.34
N PRO A 820 -13.82 -7.10 -7.62
CA PRO A 820 -14.22 -6.06 -6.65
C PRO A 820 -15.19 -6.53 -5.55
N VAL A 821 -15.46 -7.84 -5.45
CA VAL A 821 -16.39 -8.43 -4.47
C VAL A 821 -15.63 -8.96 -3.25
N HIS A 822 -16.29 -9.01 -2.09
CA HIS A 822 -15.68 -9.56 -0.88
C HIS A 822 -15.31 -11.04 -1.06
N PRO A 823 -14.13 -11.49 -0.56
CA PRO A 823 -13.69 -12.89 -0.70
C PRO A 823 -14.71 -13.91 -0.21
N GLU A 824 -15.38 -13.63 0.91
CA GLU A 824 -16.40 -14.51 1.51
C GLU A 824 -17.58 -14.78 0.56
N GLU A 825 -17.99 -13.80 -0.25
CA GLU A 825 -19.09 -13.97 -1.21
C GLU A 825 -18.68 -14.86 -2.39
N ILE A 826 -17.40 -14.82 -2.79
CA ILE A 826 -16.84 -15.73 -3.80
C ILE A 826 -16.82 -17.16 -3.24
N GLU A 827 -16.37 -17.33 -1.99
CA GLU A 827 -16.30 -18.62 -1.32
C GLU A 827 -17.70 -19.23 -1.15
N GLU A 828 -18.69 -18.46 -0.73
CA GLU A 828 -20.08 -18.94 -0.64
C GLU A 828 -20.65 -19.33 -2.00
N ALA A 829 -20.35 -18.56 -3.06
CA ALA A 829 -20.78 -18.92 -4.41
C ALA A 829 -20.15 -20.24 -4.87
N LEU A 830 -18.86 -20.47 -4.58
CA LEU A 830 -18.17 -21.71 -4.87
C LEU A 830 -18.75 -22.90 -4.09
N GLU A 831 -19.03 -22.74 -2.79
CA GLU A 831 -19.71 -23.76 -1.97
C GLU A 831 -21.10 -24.11 -2.54
N GLU A 832 -21.82 -23.11 -3.04
CA GLU A 832 -23.09 -23.27 -3.74
C GLU A 832 -22.95 -23.83 -5.16
N GLY A 833 -21.74 -24.10 -5.64
CA GLY A 833 -21.49 -24.76 -6.93
C GLY A 833 -21.46 -23.83 -8.14
N VAL A 834 -21.38 -22.51 -7.94
CA VAL A 834 -21.08 -21.54 -9.00
C VAL A 834 -19.66 -21.80 -9.51
N ARG A 835 -19.51 -21.85 -10.83
CA ARG A 835 -18.20 -21.98 -11.49
C ARG A 835 -17.67 -20.60 -11.86
N PHE A 836 -16.36 -20.46 -11.91
CA PHE A 836 -15.72 -19.22 -12.38
C PHE A 836 -14.81 -19.54 -13.56
N GLU A 837 -14.96 -18.78 -14.64
CA GLU A 837 -13.98 -18.71 -15.72
C GLU A 837 -13.33 -17.33 -15.65
N PHE A 838 -12.05 -17.30 -15.28
CA PHE A 838 -11.25 -16.09 -15.19
C PHE A 838 -10.54 -15.81 -16.50
N LEU A 839 -10.05 -14.58 -16.65
CA LEU A 839 -9.31 -14.15 -17.83
C LEU A 839 -10.07 -14.41 -19.14
N VAL A 840 -11.35 -14.07 -19.16
CA VAL A 840 -12.19 -14.17 -20.37
C VAL A 840 -13.11 -12.95 -20.49
N ALA A 841 -13.33 -12.46 -21.70
CA ALA A 841 -14.31 -11.39 -21.97
C ALA A 841 -15.26 -11.78 -23.11
N PRO A 842 -16.55 -11.38 -23.03
CA PRO A 842 -17.51 -11.68 -24.10
C PRO A 842 -17.16 -10.94 -25.38
N VAL A 843 -17.33 -11.62 -26.51
CA VAL A 843 -17.16 -11.05 -27.85
C VAL A 843 -18.40 -11.19 -28.73
N GLU A 844 -19.27 -12.17 -28.45
CA GLU A 844 -20.49 -12.42 -29.21
C GLU A 844 -21.46 -13.28 -28.39
N VAL A 845 -22.76 -12.99 -28.50
CA VAL A 845 -23.84 -13.87 -28.05
C VAL A 845 -24.34 -14.67 -29.25
N VAL A 846 -24.11 -15.98 -29.22
CA VAL A 846 -24.53 -16.90 -30.28
C VAL A 846 -26.03 -17.18 -30.13
N LYS A 847 -26.78 -16.98 -31.22
CA LYS A 847 -28.24 -17.18 -31.23
C LYS A 847 -28.62 -18.58 -31.70
N ASP A 848 -29.70 -19.12 -31.14
CA ASP A 848 -30.41 -20.28 -31.71
C ASP A 848 -31.18 -19.88 -32.97
N GLY A 849 -31.67 -20.89 -33.71
CA GLY A 849 -32.48 -20.68 -34.92
C GLY A 849 -33.83 -19.98 -34.70
N ARG A 850 -34.19 -19.63 -33.45
CA ARG A 850 -35.41 -18.91 -33.05
C ARG A 850 -35.09 -17.55 -32.40
N GLY A 851 -33.84 -17.07 -32.50
CA GLY A 851 -33.40 -15.78 -31.95
C GLY A 851 -33.17 -15.74 -30.43
N GLY A 852 -33.15 -16.89 -29.74
CA GLY A 852 -32.76 -17.02 -28.35
C GLY A 852 -31.24 -17.15 -28.16
N ALA A 853 -30.73 -16.87 -26.97
CA ALA A 853 -29.33 -17.15 -26.65
C ALA A 853 -29.09 -18.67 -26.61
N ALA A 854 -28.06 -19.13 -27.30
CA ALA A 854 -27.61 -20.53 -27.30
C ALA A 854 -26.27 -20.69 -26.58
N ALA A 855 -25.36 -19.73 -26.77
CA ALA A 855 -24.04 -19.73 -26.15
C ALA A 855 -23.48 -18.31 -26.03
N LEU A 856 -22.48 -18.16 -25.14
CA LEU A 856 -21.65 -16.95 -25.05
C LEU A 856 -20.25 -17.28 -25.57
N LYS A 857 -19.85 -16.61 -26.65
CA LYS A 857 -18.49 -16.67 -27.17
C LYS A 857 -17.62 -15.68 -26.41
N LEU A 858 -16.52 -16.20 -25.91
CA LEU A 858 -15.57 -15.49 -25.06
C LEU A 858 -14.20 -15.50 -25.73
N GLN A 859 -13.46 -14.43 -25.55
CA GLN A 859 -12.04 -14.38 -25.91
C GLN A 859 -11.20 -14.54 -24.65
N ARG A 860 -10.15 -15.37 -24.71
CA ARG A 860 -9.19 -15.46 -23.61
C ARG A 860 -8.45 -14.14 -23.45
N MET A 861 -8.17 -13.80 -22.21
CA MET A 861 -7.45 -12.62 -21.80
C MET A 861 -6.13 -13.05 -21.17
N ARG A 862 -5.15 -12.16 -21.21
CA ARG A 862 -3.98 -12.20 -20.35
C ARG A 862 -3.90 -10.89 -19.58
N LEU A 863 -3.27 -10.93 -18.42
CA LEU A 863 -3.02 -9.70 -17.67
C LEU A 863 -1.90 -8.91 -18.34
N GLY A 864 -2.22 -7.69 -18.75
CA GLY A 864 -1.27 -6.68 -19.18
C GLY A 864 -0.82 -5.78 -18.04
N ALA A 865 -0.32 -4.59 -18.40
CA ALA A 865 0.06 -3.55 -17.44
C ALA A 865 -1.13 -3.14 -16.55
N PHE A 866 -0.87 -2.71 -15.33
CA PHE A 866 -1.93 -2.21 -14.46
C PHE A 866 -2.54 -0.88 -14.96
N ASP A 867 -3.84 -0.71 -14.74
CA ASP A 867 -4.60 0.50 -14.99
C ASP A 867 -4.43 1.55 -13.87
N ASP A 868 -5.09 2.69 -14.04
CA ASP A 868 -5.05 3.81 -13.09
C ASP A 868 -5.73 3.48 -11.76
N SER A 869 -6.54 2.41 -11.71
CA SER A 869 -7.11 1.88 -10.48
C SER A 869 -6.19 0.91 -9.74
N GLY A 870 -4.99 0.63 -10.29
CA GLY A 870 -4.04 -0.30 -9.70
C GLY A 870 -4.37 -1.77 -9.94
N ARG A 871 -5.23 -2.10 -10.92
CA ARG A 871 -5.55 -3.49 -11.32
C ARG A 871 -4.97 -3.80 -12.69
N ARG A 872 -4.55 -5.04 -12.96
CA ARG A 872 -3.99 -5.39 -14.29
C ARG A 872 -5.04 -5.22 -15.40
N ARG A 873 -4.65 -4.56 -16.51
CA ARG A 873 -5.51 -4.41 -17.68
C ARG A 873 -5.68 -5.78 -18.33
N PRO A 874 -6.91 -6.22 -18.60
CA PRO A 874 -7.10 -7.42 -19.40
C PRO A 874 -6.75 -7.11 -20.86
N ILE A 875 -5.86 -7.90 -21.44
CA ILE A 875 -5.47 -7.81 -22.85
C ILE A 875 -6.00 -9.06 -23.56
N PRO A 876 -6.76 -8.91 -24.66
CA PRO A 876 -7.21 -10.06 -25.44
C PRO A 876 -6.04 -10.88 -26.00
N VAL A 877 -6.13 -12.20 -25.93
CA VAL A 877 -5.23 -13.12 -26.63
C VAL A 877 -5.78 -13.29 -28.03
N GLU A 878 -4.94 -13.02 -29.04
CA GLU A 878 -5.35 -13.08 -30.43
C GLU A 878 -5.77 -14.51 -30.81
N ASN A 879 -6.89 -14.62 -31.50
CA ASN A 879 -7.43 -15.87 -32.06
C ASN A 879 -7.70 -17.00 -31.05
N ASP A 880 -7.74 -16.71 -29.75
CA ASP A 880 -8.05 -17.68 -28.70
C ASP A 880 -9.45 -17.44 -28.14
N PHE A 881 -10.40 -18.25 -28.62
CA PHE A 881 -11.80 -18.16 -28.26
C PHE A 881 -12.29 -19.45 -27.59
N ILE A 882 -13.17 -19.28 -26.61
CA ILE A 882 -13.92 -20.37 -26.01
C ILE A 882 -15.42 -20.06 -26.11
N GLU A 883 -16.24 -21.10 -26.11
CA GLU A 883 -17.69 -20.95 -26.14
C GLU A 883 -18.29 -21.69 -24.95
N ILE A 884 -19.20 -21.01 -24.23
CA ILE A 884 -19.96 -21.60 -23.13
C ILE A 884 -21.43 -21.62 -23.54
N ALA A 885 -21.98 -22.83 -23.71
CA ALA A 885 -23.40 -23.03 -23.96
C ALA A 885 -24.24 -22.50 -22.79
N ALA A 886 -25.17 -21.61 -23.07
CA ALA A 886 -26.02 -20.99 -22.07
C ALA A 886 -27.28 -20.42 -22.72
N ALA A 887 -28.44 -20.83 -22.23
CA ALA A 887 -29.73 -20.27 -22.63
C ALA A 887 -30.04 -18.96 -21.90
N ASN A 888 -29.33 -18.69 -20.80
CA ASN A 888 -29.54 -17.54 -19.93
C ASN A 888 -28.21 -16.80 -19.77
N ILE A 889 -28.14 -15.55 -20.24
CA ILE A 889 -26.93 -14.72 -20.13
C ILE A 889 -27.29 -13.47 -19.34
N ILE A 890 -26.65 -13.28 -18.18
CA ILE A 890 -26.94 -12.16 -17.28
C ILE A 890 -25.76 -11.19 -17.30
N ARG A 891 -25.96 -9.97 -17.79
CA ARG A 891 -24.92 -8.92 -17.78
C ARG A 891 -24.90 -8.17 -16.46
N ALA A 892 -23.79 -8.23 -15.74
CA ALA A 892 -23.59 -7.56 -14.45
C ALA A 892 -22.25 -6.79 -14.45
N ILE A 893 -22.05 -5.97 -15.47
CA ILE A 893 -20.78 -5.28 -15.76
C ILE A 893 -20.72 -3.81 -15.29
N GLY A 894 -21.74 -3.33 -14.56
CA GLY A 894 -21.75 -2.00 -13.94
C GLY A 894 -23.12 -1.31 -14.03
N GLN A 895 -23.25 -0.22 -13.28
CA GLN A 895 -24.48 0.58 -13.17
C GLN A 895 -24.13 2.06 -13.33
N LYS A 896 -25.09 2.85 -13.80
CA LYS A 896 -24.97 4.30 -13.99
C LYS A 896 -26.04 5.05 -13.18
N PRO A 897 -25.67 6.20 -12.57
CA PRO A 897 -26.62 7.12 -11.95
C PRO A 897 -27.77 7.49 -12.87
N VAL A 898 -28.95 7.66 -12.30
CA VAL A 898 -30.12 8.20 -13.00
C VAL A 898 -30.50 9.52 -12.35
N VAL A 899 -30.46 10.60 -13.13
CA VAL A 899 -30.89 11.93 -12.67
C VAL A 899 -32.27 12.22 -13.26
N PRO A 900 -33.26 12.64 -12.45
CA PRO A 900 -34.57 13.03 -12.94
C PRO A 900 -34.49 14.19 -13.95
N ASP A 901 -35.41 14.20 -14.93
CA ASP A 901 -35.51 15.32 -15.89
C ASP A 901 -35.74 16.66 -15.17
N GLY A 902 -35.00 17.69 -15.61
CA GLY A 902 -34.96 19.00 -14.94
C GLY A 902 -34.25 18.99 -13.58
N GLY A 903 -33.49 17.93 -13.29
CA GLY A 903 -32.61 17.83 -12.13
C GLY A 903 -31.25 18.53 -12.30
N PRO A 904 -30.41 18.49 -11.25
CA PRO A 904 -29.11 19.16 -11.25
C PRO A 904 -28.17 18.67 -12.37
N PRO A 905 -27.24 19.52 -12.84
CA PRO A 905 -26.29 19.14 -13.89
C PRO A 905 -25.38 17.98 -13.46
N VAL A 906 -25.08 17.12 -14.43
CA VAL A 906 -24.25 15.92 -14.24
C VAL A 906 -22.84 16.07 -14.81
N SER A 907 -21.90 15.33 -14.23
CA SER A 907 -20.55 15.16 -14.74
C SER A 907 -20.51 14.28 -15.99
N LYS A 908 -19.34 14.18 -16.64
CA LYS A 908 -19.10 13.21 -17.73
C LYS A 908 -19.37 11.74 -17.34
N ARG A 909 -19.38 11.44 -16.04
CA ARG A 909 -19.67 10.10 -15.49
C ARG A 909 -21.16 9.88 -15.20
N GLY A 910 -22.01 10.87 -15.46
CA GLY A 910 -23.44 10.85 -15.17
C GLY A 910 -23.80 11.13 -13.70
N THR A 911 -22.81 11.37 -12.84
CA THR A 911 -23.04 11.72 -11.42
C THR A 911 -23.40 13.20 -11.25
N VAL A 912 -24.22 13.53 -10.26
CA VAL A 912 -24.54 14.93 -9.92
C VAL A 912 -23.33 15.63 -9.30
N ASN A 913 -23.04 16.84 -9.74
CA ASN A 913 -22.00 17.68 -9.14
C ASN A 913 -22.53 18.35 -7.87
N VAL A 914 -21.83 18.15 -6.75
CA VAL A 914 -22.14 18.76 -5.45
C VAL A 914 -20.88 19.33 -4.81
N ASP A 915 -21.04 20.29 -3.90
CA ASP A 915 -20.00 20.57 -2.93
C ASP A 915 -19.76 19.34 -2.07
N ARG A 916 -18.50 18.90 -1.95
CA ARG A 916 -18.16 17.63 -1.29
C ARG A 916 -18.53 17.60 0.19
N PHE A 917 -18.50 18.76 0.87
CA PHE A 917 -18.70 18.83 2.31
C PHE A 917 -20.18 18.90 2.68
N SER A 918 -20.91 19.81 2.03
CA SER A 918 -22.33 20.08 2.26
C SER A 918 -23.28 19.24 1.42
N LEU A 919 -22.80 18.63 0.33
CA LEU A 919 -23.62 17.93 -0.67
C LEU A 919 -24.66 18.84 -1.37
N ALA A 920 -24.50 20.16 -1.24
CA ALA A 920 -25.31 21.14 -1.95
C ALA A 920 -24.99 21.12 -3.45
N THR A 921 -26.01 21.25 -4.29
CA THR A 921 -25.83 21.44 -5.73
C THR A 921 -25.63 22.93 -6.05
N GLN A 922 -25.53 23.28 -7.33
CA GLN A 922 -25.51 24.67 -7.76
C GLN A 922 -26.87 25.38 -7.58
N ASP A 923 -27.95 24.61 -7.41
CA ASP A 923 -29.28 25.13 -7.18
C ASP A 923 -29.52 25.35 -5.68
N ALA A 924 -29.76 26.60 -5.29
CA ALA A 924 -30.09 26.95 -3.91
C ALA A 924 -31.30 26.12 -3.40
N GLY A 925 -31.15 25.55 -2.20
CA GLY A 925 -32.13 24.68 -1.57
C GLY A 925 -32.16 23.24 -2.11
N VAL A 926 -31.26 22.86 -3.02
CA VAL A 926 -31.20 21.51 -3.61
C VAL A 926 -29.91 20.80 -3.22
N TYR A 927 -30.05 19.58 -2.73
CA TYR A 927 -28.96 18.71 -2.28
C TYR A 927 -29.05 17.36 -2.99
N ALA A 928 -27.92 16.66 -3.13
CA ALA A 928 -27.91 15.33 -3.73
C ALA A 928 -26.95 14.39 -3.01
N GLY A 929 -27.28 13.10 -2.93
CA GLY A 929 -26.44 12.13 -2.24
C GLY A 929 -26.76 10.66 -2.54
N GLY A 930 -25.90 9.77 -2.06
CA GLY A 930 -25.93 8.34 -2.42
C GLY A 930 -25.40 8.11 -3.84
N ASP A 931 -25.86 7.04 -4.49
CA ASP A 931 -25.28 6.60 -5.76
C ASP A 931 -25.39 7.62 -6.89
N VAL A 932 -26.35 8.55 -6.80
CA VAL A 932 -26.50 9.62 -7.80
C VAL A 932 -25.28 10.57 -7.82
N VAL A 933 -24.55 10.66 -6.70
CA VAL A 933 -23.32 11.47 -6.56
C VAL A 933 -22.08 10.57 -6.58
N LEU A 934 -22.11 9.46 -5.85
CA LEU A 934 -20.95 8.58 -5.66
C LEU A 934 -20.70 7.63 -6.85
N GLY A 935 -21.70 7.41 -7.70
CA GLY A 935 -21.79 6.19 -8.49
C GLY A 935 -22.17 5.00 -7.59
N PRO A 936 -22.14 3.76 -8.11
CA PRO A 936 -22.52 2.58 -7.33
C PRO A 936 -21.67 2.47 -6.05
N ALA A 937 -22.29 2.73 -4.90
CA ALA A 937 -21.64 2.73 -3.60
C ALA A 937 -22.19 1.61 -2.70
N THR A 938 -21.56 1.40 -1.55
CA THR A 938 -22.08 0.48 -0.54
C THR A 938 -23.23 1.13 0.23
N ALA A 939 -24.14 0.32 0.80
CA ALA A 939 -25.29 0.83 1.54
C ALA A 939 -24.89 1.82 2.65
N VAL A 940 -23.81 1.51 3.39
CA VAL A 940 -23.31 2.34 4.49
C VAL A 940 -22.73 3.69 4.02
N GLU A 941 -22.15 3.76 2.83
CA GLU A 941 -21.68 5.02 2.21
C GLU A 941 -22.88 5.90 1.78
N ALA A 942 -23.90 5.29 1.18
CA ALA A 942 -25.12 6.00 0.81
C ALA A 942 -25.86 6.55 2.05
N ILE A 943 -25.93 5.77 3.13
CA ILE A 943 -26.46 6.21 4.43
C ILE A 943 -25.66 7.40 4.97
N ALA A 944 -24.32 7.34 4.92
CA ALA A 944 -23.47 8.44 5.36
C ALA A 944 -23.74 9.74 4.58
N HIS A 945 -23.93 9.65 3.26
CA HIS A 945 -24.32 10.80 2.43
C HIS A 945 -25.69 11.36 2.83
N GLY A 946 -26.69 10.50 3.05
CA GLY A 946 -28.02 10.93 3.50
C GLY A 946 -27.97 11.71 4.82
N ARG A 947 -27.18 11.23 5.79
CA ARG A 947 -26.98 11.91 7.08
C ARG A 947 -26.32 13.28 6.90
N ARG A 948 -25.24 13.34 6.13
CA ARG A 948 -24.50 14.60 5.84
C ARG A 948 -25.39 15.63 5.14
N ALA A 949 -26.20 15.18 4.18
CA ALA A 949 -27.11 16.06 3.47
C ALA A 949 -28.19 16.62 4.40
N ALA A 950 -28.73 15.81 5.32
CA ALA A 950 -29.69 16.29 6.32
C ALA A 950 -29.08 17.37 7.23
N GLU A 951 -27.84 17.19 7.68
CA GLU A 951 -27.11 18.20 8.47
C GLU A 951 -26.91 19.50 7.67
N ALA A 952 -26.55 19.40 6.39
CA ALA A 952 -26.36 20.57 5.54
C ALA A 952 -27.67 21.29 5.19
N ILE A 953 -28.76 20.53 4.98
CA ILE A 953 -30.10 21.07 4.79
C ILE A 953 -30.56 21.82 6.04
N GLU A 954 -30.31 21.28 7.24
CA GLU A 954 -30.66 21.96 8.48
C GLU A 954 -29.94 23.33 8.61
N ARG A 955 -28.66 23.41 8.22
CA ARG A 955 -27.90 24.69 8.21
C ARG A 955 -28.50 25.70 7.26
N TYR A 956 -29.01 25.23 6.13
CA TYR A 956 -29.65 26.06 5.13
C TYR A 956 -31.02 26.56 5.59
N LEU A 957 -31.81 25.71 6.25
CA LEU A 957 -33.14 26.06 6.75
C LEU A 957 -33.08 26.99 7.98
N HIS A 958 -32.02 26.88 8.78
CA HIS A 958 -31.83 27.64 10.01
C HIS A 958 -30.41 28.24 10.11
N PRO A 959 -30.10 29.26 9.27
CA PRO A 959 -28.79 29.90 9.30
C PRO A 959 -28.52 30.55 10.66
N GLY A 960 -27.29 30.39 11.18
CA GLY A 960 -26.86 30.99 12.45
C GLY A 960 -27.25 30.23 13.72
N LYS A 961 -28.01 29.13 13.63
CA LYS A 961 -28.18 28.19 14.74
C LYS A 961 -27.10 27.10 14.67
N HIS A 962 -26.61 26.62 15.82
CA HIS A 962 -25.75 25.43 15.84
C HIS A 962 -26.52 24.23 15.32
N VAL A 963 -26.03 23.62 14.24
CA VAL A 963 -26.75 22.58 13.47
C VAL A 963 -26.21 21.18 13.77
N HIS A 964 -26.03 20.89 15.05
CA HIS A 964 -25.62 19.55 15.46
C HIS A 964 -26.84 18.72 15.82
N PHE A 965 -26.80 17.44 15.46
CA PHE A 965 -27.78 16.48 15.95
C PHE A 965 -27.67 16.41 17.49
N PRO A 966 -28.70 16.82 18.26
CA PRO A 966 -28.58 16.96 19.71
C PRO A 966 -28.16 15.68 20.43
N TRP A 967 -28.52 14.53 19.87
CA TRP A 967 -28.20 13.19 20.39
C TRP A 967 -26.76 12.72 20.09
N ASN A 968 -25.95 13.50 19.35
CA ASN A 968 -24.54 13.18 19.14
C ASN A 968 -23.63 13.74 20.24
N ALA A 969 -24.18 14.52 21.18
CA ALA A 969 -23.41 15.08 22.29
C ALA A 969 -22.64 13.97 23.04
N PRO A 970 -21.37 14.21 23.41
CA PRO A 970 -20.59 13.24 24.16
C PRO A 970 -21.33 12.82 25.44
N ARG A 971 -21.58 11.52 25.59
CA ARG A 971 -22.14 10.94 26.81
C ARG A 971 -21.18 9.91 27.37
N ALA A 972 -20.98 9.94 28.68
CA ALA A 972 -20.29 8.85 29.36
C ALA A 972 -21.14 7.58 29.25
N LEU A 973 -20.55 6.50 28.75
CA LEU A 973 -21.20 5.19 28.77
C LEU A 973 -21.09 4.61 30.17
N ASP A 974 -22.23 4.52 30.86
CA ASP A 974 -22.37 3.79 32.11
C ASP A 974 -22.35 2.29 31.82
N THR A 975 -21.14 1.77 31.60
CA THR A 975 -20.85 0.35 31.36
C THR A 975 -19.63 -0.05 32.18
N ALA A 976 -19.63 -1.25 32.74
CA ALA A 976 -18.50 -1.78 33.49
C ALA A 976 -17.33 -2.07 32.54
N PHE A 977 -16.20 -1.38 32.76
CA PHE A 977 -14.96 -1.66 32.06
C PHE A 977 -13.77 -1.43 32.99
N ASP A 978 -12.96 -2.47 33.18
CA ASP A 978 -11.71 -2.39 33.91
C ASP A 978 -10.53 -2.35 32.91
N PRO A 979 -9.87 -1.18 32.73
CA PRO A 979 -8.72 -1.07 31.83
C PRO A 979 -7.48 -1.85 32.32
N ALA A 980 -7.44 -2.28 33.60
CA ALA A 980 -6.35 -3.07 34.15
C ALA A 980 -6.57 -4.59 34.00
N ALA A 981 -7.77 -5.03 33.61
CA ALA A 981 -8.06 -6.43 33.41
C ALA A 981 -7.27 -7.02 32.22
N PRO A 982 -6.81 -8.28 32.31
CA PRO A 982 -6.09 -8.92 31.23
C PRO A 982 -6.99 -9.10 30.00
N THR A 983 -6.43 -8.89 28.81
CA THR A 983 -7.16 -9.09 27.56
C THR A 983 -7.63 -10.54 27.43
N SER A 984 -8.94 -10.71 27.23
CA SER A 984 -9.58 -12.02 27.07
C SER A 984 -8.94 -12.85 25.95
N ALA A 985 -8.62 -14.11 26.22
CA ALA A 985 -8.08 -15.09 25.26
C ALA A 985 -9.17 -15.80 24.43
N LEU A 986 -10.41 -15.28 24.42
CA LEU A 986 -11.51 -15.89 23.67
C LEU A 986 -11.30 -15.77 22.15
N ALA A 987 -11.40 -16.90 21.46
CA ALA A 987 -11.42 -16.95 20.00
C ALA A 987 -12.64 -16.19 19.43
N ARG A 988 -12.44 -15.58 18.25
CA ARG A 988 -13.49 -14.91 17.47
C ARG A 988 -14.66 -15.86 17.20
N ARG A 989 -15.89 -15.38 17.41
CA ARG A 989 -17.13 -16.11 17.13
C ARG A 989 -17.66 -15.76 15.74
N GLU A 990 -17.69 -16.75 14.86
CA GLU A 990 -18.31 -16.62 13.55
C GLU A 990 -19.79 -17.02 13.57
N PRO A 991 -20.65 -16.31 12.82
CA PRO A 991 -22.03 -16.73 12.64
C PRO A 991 -22.09 -18.07 11.89
N ARG A 992 -23.04 -18.92 12.29
CA ARG A 992 -23.30 -20.18 11.58
C ARG A 992 -23.97 -19.86 10.24
N LYS A 993 -23.75 -20.71 9.25
CA LYS A 993 -24.42 -20.60 7.94
C LYS A 993 -25.26 -21.85 7.69
N ILE A 994 -26.37 -21.71 6.97
CA ILE A 994 -27.13 -22.86 6.45
C ILE A 994 -26.18 -23.71 5.58
N ILE A 995 -26.35 -25.04 5.56
CA ILE A 995 -25.51 -25.92 4.74
C ILE A 995 -25.70 -25.64 3.24
N PRO A 996 -24.64 -25.71 2.40
CA PRO A 996 -24.70 -25.27 1.00
C PRO A 996 -25.82 -25.87 0.16
N ILE A 997 -26.17 -27.14 0.37
CA ILE A 997 -27.24 -27.80 -0.41
C ILE A 997 -28.61 -27.14 -0.18
N LYS A 998 -28.94 -26.79 1.07
CA LYS A 998 -30.19 -26.10 1.41
C LYS A 998 -30.23 -24.66 0.90
N ARG A 999 -29.06 -24.01 0.81
CA ARG A 999 -28.95 -22.66 0.23
C ARG A 999 -29.42 -22.62 -1.21
N ARG A 1000 -29.25 -23.72 -1.98
CA ARG A 1000 -29.66 -23.80 -3.39
C ARG A 1000 -31.16 -23.97 -3.59
N GLU A 1001 -31.86 -24.46 -2.58
CA GLU A 1001 -33.27 -24.88 -2.69
C GLU A 1001 -34.25 -23.80 -2.21
N SER A 1002 -33.75 -22.74 -1.58
CA SER A 1002 -34.56 -21.71 -0.96
C SER A 1002 -33.93 -20.32 -1.09
N PHE A 1003 -34.75 -19.31 -0.85
CA PHE A 1003 -34.30 -17.92 -0.63
C PHE A 1003 -34.22 -17.59 0.87
N ASP A 1004 -34.09 -18.62 1.72
CA ASP A 1004 -33.92 -18.45 3.16
C ASP A 1004 -32.61 -17.73 3.48
N GLU A 1005 -32.59 -17.01 4.59
CA GLU A 1005 -31.43 -16.25 5.03
C GLU A 1005 -30.23 -17.18 5.30
N VAL A 1006 -29.09 -16.94 4.63
CA VAL A 1006 -27.96 -17.89 4.62
C VAL A 1006 -27.18 -17.91 5.93
N GLU A 1007 -26.80 -16.74 6.41
CA GLU A 1007 -26.07 -16.57 7.67
C GLU A 1007 -27.08 -16.56 8.82
N LEU A 1008 -26.72 -17.02 10.01
CA LEU A 1008 -27.60 -17.09 11.19
C LEU A 1008 -27.07 -16.21 12.33
N THR A 1009 -27.98 -15.77 13.18
CA THR A 1009 -27.70 -14.93 14.35
C THR A 1009 -26.93 -15.71 15.43
N LEU A 1010 -25.98 -15.05 16.08
CA LEU A 1010 -25.29 -15.60 17.26
C LEU A 1010 -26.27 -15.83 18.42
N SER A 1011 -26.02 -16.84 19.26
CA SER A 1011 -26.74 -16.95 20.53
C SER A 1011 -26.39 -15.78 21.46
N ALA A 1012 -27.26 -15.46 22.42
CA ALA A 1012 -27.00 -14.36 23.38
C ALA A 1012 -25.69 -14.52 24.13
N ARG A 1013 -25.30 -15.75 24.49
CA ARG A 1013 -24.03 -16.05 25.14
C ARG A 1013 -22.84 -15.79 24.21
N GLU A 1014 -22.92 -16.24 22.96
CA GLU A 1014 -21.86 -16.03 21.96
C GLU A 1014 -21.71 -14.54 21.63
N ALA A 1015 -22.81 -13.82 21.43
CA ALA A 1015 -22.81 -12.40 21.11
C ALA A 1015 -22.24 -11.55 22.27
N ARG A 1016 -22.62 -11.83 23.52
CA ARG A 1016 -22.06 -11.16 24.70
C ARG A 1016 -20.56 -11.41 24.84
N ALA A 1017 -20.14 -12.66 24.67
CA ALA A 1017 -18.72 -13.03 24.73
C ALA A 1017 -17.91 -12.36 23.61
N GLU A 1018 -18.44 -12.31 22.38
CA GLU A 1018 -17.80 -11.66 21.25
C GLU A 1018 -17.76 -10.13 21.43
N ALA A 1019 -18.83 -9.51 21.92
CA ALA A 1019 -18.86 -8.08 22.20
C ALA A 1019 -17.87 -7.69 23.31
N GLY A 1020 -17.76 -8.53 24.35
CA GLY A 1020 -16.78 -8.40 25.43
C GLY A 1020 -15.31 -8.55 24.99
N ARG A 1021 -15.05 -8.92 23.73
CA ARG A 1021 -13.71 -8.87 23.15
C ARG A 1021 -13.26 -7.44 22.81
N CYS A 1022 -14.16 -6.45 22.81
CA CYS A 1022 -13.81 -5.07 22.50
C CYS A 1022 -12.70 -4.52 23.43
N LEU A 1023 -11.66 -3.90 22.87
CA LEU A 1023 -10.56 -3.29 23.63
C LEU A 1023 -10.91 -1.90 24.19
N ARG A 1024 -12.16 -1.44 24.05
CA ARG A 1024 -12.64 -0.11 24.47
C ARG A 1024 -11.67 1.03 24.12
N CYS A 1025 -11.31 1.12 22.84
CA CYS A 1025 -10.39 2.14 22.33
C CYS A 1025 -10.92 3.58 22.50
N ASP A 1026 -12.20 3.73 22.86
CA ASP A 1026 -12.92 4.94 23.26
C ASP A 1026 -12.66 5.38 24.70
N PHE A 1027 -12.28 4.46 25.59
CA PHE A 1027 -12.22 4.71 27.02
C PHE A 1027 -11.25 5.84 27.37
N GLY A 1028 -11.71 6.79 28.20
CA GLY A 1028 -10.93 7.93 28.66
C GLY A 1028 -10.62 8.98 27.58
N LYS A 1029 -11.24 8.90 26.40
CA LYS A 1029 -11.00 9.86 25.33
C LYS A 1029 -12.09 10.91 25.20
N THR A 1030 -11.64 12.15 25.05
CA THR A 1030 -12.41 13.28 24.54
C THR A 1030 -11.82 13.67 23.19
N ILE A 1031 -12.68 13.83 22.17
CA ILE A 1031 -12.25 14.30 20.84
C ILE A 1031 -12.38 15.81 20.75
N VAL A 1032 -11.53 16.43 19.94
CA VAL A 1032 -11.77 17.80 19.46
C VAL A 1032 -12.95 17.69 18.50
N SER A 1033 -14.14 18.01 19.00
CA SER A 1033 -15.36 17.80 18.22
C SER A 1033 -15.50 18.90 17.18
N ARG A 1034 -16.31 18.62 16.16
CA ARG A 1034 -16.76 19.60 15.17
C ARG A 1034 -17.63 20.70 15.78
N GLU A 1035 -17.89 20.63 17.09
CA GLU A 1035 -18.99 21.28 17.79
C GLU A 1035 -18.49 22.43 18.70
N GLU A 1036 -17.17 22.64 18.81
CA GLU A 1036 -16.52 23.70 19.60
C GLU A 1036 -16.19 24.99 18.79
N GLU A 1037 -16.45 25.00 17.48
CA GLU A 1037 -16.39 26.18 16.58
C GLU A 1037 -17.81 26.56 16.13
#